data_AF-A0A0B7FGS6-F1
#
_entry.id   AF-A0A0B7FGS6-F1
#
_cell.length_a   1.000
_cell.length_b   1.000
_cell.length_c   1.000
_cell.angle_alpha   90.00
_cell.angle_beta   90.00
_cell.angle_gamma   90.00
#
_symmetry.space_group_name_H-M   'P 1'
#
loop_
_entity.id
_entity.type
_entity.pdbx_description
1 polymer ?
#
loop_
_entity_poly.entity_id
_entity_poly.type
_entity_poly.pdbx_seq_one_letter_code
_entity_poly.pdbx_strand_id
1 'polypeptide(L)'
;MPNSFSDLLKRSQETSKARSQRGLRKVTRPLSQKFIRPTLSNELRDAKSEPRTPKRLKLSQEQPWIQTDLLSAIENVSRGKDLDAGDFIPIESCETQIKHFEKTPELYDTILDGELRPEEPEDVVMSPLVAEHFDQPEDLKTRFANHEWDLPKNIRKVAHSPLHQKIFDHLGLPWAVQWEVARLVDVHPELSWDDVPLESLEQLCGSSSESAPRVAQVLFGEHPCYKVISARERTTQPPSNASPWAEYDHEDTLLRTNSTERLGCEGTYFGGKIDQVLRLSVHTSGKFEFRLQPPVVSTSCRFRRYIGSRRIIEVRFSEKEARLRPQALREYMVENALVVNGRVFRAFYARKTTVYIVETNETLDRKEDELVGDQFRLSLRDFIEWHNPLFANPYQTLTKWSSRFALGFSTSQPGPIFAPDDIFFIPEIVAPGQSSSNAIMTDGAGFINASAMNQLAAQMKWPSAPTSIQARFGGSKGLFILHPSERSLDDPPRIYIRPSQIKVKLHPDPRRWCPSHRILDVLIRNTMSVGVQVTDQVIMNLSHNGVPTTTLDSLTRTYIQSASLIPYVKEGRFLQLWETIFTRSKVQEALLKGITPESMARAHGFGSIKEKEQELLDAKFAFQPDPCSGHPPSFETQALGLLQSGFNMKFMPLFSRIESLQKTILFGMDEKASTSSKLI
;
A
#
# COMPACT_ATOMS: atom_id res chain seq x y z
N MET A 1 21.12 20.82 -52.30
CA MET A 1 20.00 20.82 -53.27
C MET A 1 20.44 20.04 -54.51
N PRO A 2 19.64 19.15 -55.11
CA PRO A 2 18.45 18.49 -54.57
C PRO A 2 18.43 16.95 -54.78
N ASN A 3 17.45 16.30 -54.14
CA ASN A 3 16.85 14.99 -54.45
C ASN A 3 17.65 13.69 -54.25
N SER A 4 17.04 12.56 -53.82
CA SER A 4 15.60 12.34 -53.55
C SER A 4 15.32 11.53 -52.28
N PHE A 5 14.21 11.91 -51.62
CA PHE A 5 13.61 11.22 -50.47
C PHE A 5 12.97 9.86 -50.84
N SER A 6 12.99 9.46 -52.12
CA SER A 6 12.26 8.29 -52.62
C SER A 6 12.97 6.95 -52.35
N ASP A 7 14.30 6.94 -52.26
CA ASP A 7 15.08 5.72 -51.97
C ASP A 7 14.93 5.26 -50.51
N LEU A 8 14.69 6.19 -49.59
CA LEU A 8 14.37 5.90 -48.19
C LEU A 8 12.99 5.23 -48.03
N LEU A 9 12.00 5.61 -48.84
CA LEU A 9 10.69 4.94 -48.83
C LEU A 9 10.77 3.50 -49.39
N LYS A 10 11.56 3.26 -50.45
CA LYS A 10 11.70 1.91 -51.03
C LYS A 10 12.30 0.90 -50.04
N ARG A 11 13.39 1.24 -49.35
CA ARG A 11 13.99 0.36 -48.32
C ARG A 11 13.08 0.06 -47.13
N SER A 12 12.18 1.00 -46.78
CA SER A 12 11.16 0.79 -45.74
C SER A 12 10.07 -0.21 -46.18
N GLN A 13 9.66 -0.18 -47.47
CA GLN A 13 8.64 -1.09 -47.98
C GLN A 13 9.16 -2.52 -48.19
N GLU A 14 10.42 -2.71 -48.62
CA GLU A 14 11.00 -4.05 -48.82
C GLU A 14 11.20 -4.81 -47.50
N THR A 15 11.59 -4.12 -46.42
CA THR A 15 11.75 -4.74 -45.09
C THR A 15 10.42 -5.17 -44.45
N SER A 16 9.29 -4.55 -44.81
CA SER A 16 7.96 -4.98 -44.35
C SER A 16 7.46 -6.27 -45.03
N LYS A 17 7.77 -6.48 -46.32
CA LYS A 17 7.35 -7.69 -47.05
C LYS A 17 8.11 -8.94 -46.59
N ALA A 18 9.39 -8.81 -46.20
CA ALA A 18 10.19 -9.91 -45.70
C ALA A 18 9.70 -10.51 -44.35
N ARG A 19 8.86 -9.80 -43.59
CA ARG A 19 8.27 -10.30 -42.32
C ARG A 19 6.96 -11.06 -42.47
N SER A 20 6.39 -11.15 -43.68
CA SER A 20 5.06 -11.75 -43.92
C SER A 20 5.09 -13.23 -44.33
N GLN A 21 6.27 -13.85 -44.50
CA GLN A 21 6.40 -15.26 -44.89
C GLN A 21 7.26 -16.09 -43.91
N ARG A 22 6.67 -16.42 -42.76
CA ARG A 22 7.01 -17.64 -42.02
C ARG A 22 5.72 -18.39 -41.67
N GLY A 23 5.49 -19.49 -42.38
CA GLY A 23 4.27 -20.29 -42.22
C GLY A 23 4.15 -20.90 -40.83
N LEU A 24 2.96 -20.77 -40.23
CA LEU A 24 2.57 -21.48 -39.02
C LEU A 24 2.52 -22.99 -39.28
N ARG A 25 3.59 -23.71 -38.96
CA ARG A 25 3.53 -25.17 -38.78
C ARG A 25 2.62 -25.47 -37.60
N LYS A 26 1.37 -25.87 -37.88
CA LYS A 26 0.46 -26.44 -36.89
C LYS A 26 1.07 -27.72 -36.33
N VAL A 27 1.55 -27.69 -35.09
CA VAL A 27 1.82 -28.91 -34.31
C VAL A 27 0.52 -29.27 -33.60
N THR A 28 -0.26 -30.15 -34.21
CA THR A 28 -1.42 -30.79 -33.58
C THR A 28 -0.95 -31.90 -32.65
N ARG A 29 -1.33 -31.82 -31.37
CA ARG A 29 -1.51 -33.00 -30.52
C ARG A 29 -2.86 -32.91 -29.77
N PRO A 30 -3.50 -34.05 -29.46
CA PRO A 30 -4.95 -34.09 -29.39
C PRO A 30 -5.49 -34.03 -27.96
N LEU A 31 -6.62 -33.33 -27.78
CA LEU A 31 -7.49 -33.50 -26.63
C LEU A 31 -8.33 -34.77 -26.84
N SER A 32 -8.08 -35.81 -26.06
CA SER A 32 -8.91 -37.02 -26.04
C SER A 32 -10.15 -36.79 -25.18
N GLN A 33 -11.30 -36.55 -25.81
CA GLN A 33 -12.61 -36.74 -25.18
C GLN A 33 -13.13 -38.15 -25.43
N LYS A 34 -13.60 -38.80 -24.37
CA LYS A 34 -14.72 -39.76 -24.34
C LYS A 34 -15.46 -39.46 -23.01
N PHE A 35 -16.79 -39.49 -22.88
CA PHE A 35 -17.74 -40.44 -23.46
C PHE A 35 -19.09 -39.80 -23.88
N ILE A 36 -19.57 -40.26 -25.06
CA ILE A 36 -20.96 -40.61 -25.44
C ILE A 36 -22.14 -39.63 -25.22
N ARG A 37 -22.81 -39.32 -26.35
CA ARG A 37 -24.27 -39.14 -26.52
C ARG A 37 -24.77 -40.08 -27.63
N PRO A 38 -26.05 -40.45 -27.64
CA PRO A 38 -26.88 -40.60 -28.84
C PRO A 38 -27.99 -39.51 -28.86
N THR A 39 -28.06 -38.61 -29.86
CA THR A 39 -28.98 -38.67 -31.04
C THR A 39 -30.46 -38.81 -30.62
N LEU A 40 -31.33 -37.81 -30.79
CA LEU A 40 -31.78 -37.09 -32.02
C LEU A 40 -32.23 -35.64 -31.65
N SER A 41 -32.62 -34.68 -32.51
CA SER A 41 -32.72 -34.50 -33.99
C SER A 41 -32.74 -32.97 -34.36
N ASN A 42 -33.15 -32.63 -35.59
CA ASN A 42 -33.42 -31.30 -36.18
C ASN A 42 -34.44 -30.46 -35.37
N GLU A 43 -34.45 -29.11 -35.35
CA GLU A 43 -34.44 -28.17 -36.49
C GLU A 43 -33.75 -26.82 -36.20
N LEU A 44 -33.46 -26.02 -37.25
CA LEU A 44 -32.88 -24.67 -37.14
C LEU A 44 -33.94 -23.58 -36.93
N ARG A 45 -33.66 -22.60 -36.05
CA ARG A 45 -33.55 -21.17 -36.43
C ARG A 45 -33.04 -20.25 -35.30
N ASP A 46 -32.49 -19.12 -35.73
CA ASP A 46 -32.21 -17.87 -35.01
C ASP A 46 -31.26 -17.88 -33.80
N ALA A 47 -29.98 -17.66 -34.10
CA ALA A 47 -28.95 -17.29 -33.13
C ALA A 47 -29.20 -15.86 -32.58
N LYS A 48 -29.92 -15.76 -31.47
CA LYS A 48 -29.94 -14.54 -30.64
C LYS A 48 -28.54 -14.31 -30.07
N SER A 49 -27.92 -13.19 -30.41
CA SER A 49 -26.72 -12.72 -29.74
C SER A 49 -27.07 -12.28 -28.31
N GLU A 50 -26.59 -12.99 -27.30
CA GLU A 50 -26.70 -12.53 -25.91
C GLU A 50 -25.89 -11.22 -25.72
N PRO A 51 -26.52 -10.11 -25.29
CA PRO A 51 -25.79 -8.90 -24.97
C PRO A 51 -25.04 -9.09 -23.66
N ARG A 52 -23.70 -9.07 -23.71
CA ARG A 52 -22.86 -9.06 -22.49
C ARG A 52 -23.10 -7.75 -21.73
N THR A 53 -23.64 -7.86 -20.52
CA THR A 53 -23.87 -6.75 -19.60
C THR A 53 -22.55 -6.11 -19.14
N PRO A 54 -22.49 -4.76 -19.00
CA PRO A 54 -21.31 -4.08 -18.48
C PRO A 54 -21.18 -4.23 -16.96
N LYS A 55 -19.93 -4.39 -16.50
CA LYS A 55 -19.54 -4.94 -15.19
C LYS A 55 -19.71 -4.01 -13.97
N ARG A 56 -20.40 -2.87 -14.11
CA ARG A 56 -20.49 -1.83 -13.06
C ARG A 56 -21.74 -1.00 -13.17
N LEU A 57 -22.37 -0.75 -12.03
CA LEU A 57 -23.55 0.08 -11.86
C LEU A 57 -23.23 1.20 -10.86
N LYS A 58 -23.64 2.45 -11.11
CA LYS A 58 -23.74 3.46 -10.04
C LYS A 58 -25.20 3.67 -9.69
N LEU A 59 -25.47 3.83 -8.40
CA LEU A 59 -26.73 4.39 -7.93
C LEU A 59 -26.60 5.91 -7.96
N SER A 60 -27.51 6.58 -8.67
CA SER A 60 -27.57 8.04 -8.72
C SER A 60 -28.40 8.58 -7.56
N GLN A 61 -27.79 9.44 -6.74
CA GLN A 61 -28.51 10.53 -6.09
C GLN A 61 -28.13 11.82 -6.82
N GLU A 62 -28.79 12.08 -7.94
CA GLU A 62 -28.79 13.39 -8.59
C GLU A 62 -30.06 14.16 -8.18
N GLN A 63 -30.16 14.46 -6.89
CA GLN A 63 -30.83 15.66 -6.40
C GLN A 63 -29.95 16.30 -5.33
N PRO A 64 -29.57 17.58 -5.47
CA PRO A 64 -28.89 18.30 -4.41
C PRO A 64 -29.91 18.59 -3.30
N TRP A 65 -29.74 17.97 -2.14
CA TRP A 65 -30.40 18.43 -0.93
C TRP A 65 -29.92 19.85 -0.66
N ILE A 66 -30.81 20.83 -0.76
CA ILE A 66 -30.46 22.21 -0.46
C ILE A 66 -30.26 22.28 1.06
N GLN A 67 -29.22 23.00 1.50
CA GLN A 67 -28.80 23.05 2.90
C GLN A 67 -29.90 23.54 3.86
N THR A 68 -30.94 24.20 3.33
CA THR A 68 -32.18 24.58 4.02
C THR A 68 -33.05 23.41 4.47
N ASP A 69 -33.07 22.29 3.74
CA ASP A 69 -33.97 21.16 4.04
C ASP A 69 -33.45 20.34 5.22
N LEU A 70 -32.12 20.27 5.38
CA LEU A 70 -31.50 19.68 6.56
C LEU A 70 -31.67 20.57 7.80
N LEU A 71 -31.57 21.90 7.63
CA LEU A 71 -31.75 22.86 8.71
C LEU A 71 -33.21 22.94 9.17
N SER A 72 -34.19 22.91 8.26
CA SER A 72 -35.61 22.90 8.65
C SER A 72 -36.01 21.59 9.34
N ALA A 73 -35.46 20.45 8.91
CA ALA A 73 -35.63 19.18 9.62
C ALA A 73 -35.03 19.22 11.04
N ILE A 74 -33.87 19.86 11.23
CA ILE A 74 -33.21 20.01 12.54
C ILE A 74 -33.94 21.05 13.42
N GLU A 75 -34.43 22.16 12.87
CA GLU A 75 -35.20 23.17 13.60
C GLU A 75 -36.57 22.64 14.06
N ASN A 76 -37.23 21.80 13.26
CA ASN A 76 -38.48 21.15 13.64
C ASN A 76 -38.30 20.10 14.76
N VAL A 77 -37.12 19.46 14.85
CA VAL A 77 -36.75 18.60 16.00
C VAL A 77 -36.33 19.45 17.22
N SER A 78 -35.83 20.67 17.00
CA SER A 78 -35.35 21.58 18.06
C SER A 78 -36.45 22.51 18.63
N ARG A 79 -37.67 22.48 18.11
CA ARG A 79 -38.85 23.22 18.63
C ARG A 79 -39.94 22.28 19.15
N GLY A 80 -39.56 21.34 20.02
CA GLY A 80 -40.47 20.62 20.90
C GLY A 80 -40.35 21.12 22.33
N LYS A 81 -41.19 22.07 22.74
CA LYS A 81 -41.43 22.41 24.15
C LYS A 81 -42.84 21.95 24.55
N ASP A 82 -42.88 21.13 25.58
CA ASP A 82 -43.99 20.85 26.51
C ASP A 82 -45.41 21.23 26.04
N LEU A 83 -46.17 20.22 25.61
CA LEU A 83 -47.63 20.21 25.69
C LEU A 83 -48.13 18.82 26.12
N ASP A 84 -49.28 18.82 26.80
CA ASP A 84 -49.71 17.78 27.74
C ASP A 84 -50.14 16.43 27.15
N ALA A 85 -50.27 15.44 28.05
CA ALA A 85 -50.78 14.12 27.76
C ALA A 85 -52.27 14.13 27.35
N GLY A 86 -52.54 13.74 26.10
CA GLY A 86 -53.88 13.49 25.57
C GLY A 86 -53.81 13.03 24.10
N ASP A 87 -54.61 12.03 23.75
CA ASP A 87 -54.93 11.62 22.37
C ASP A 87 -53.78 11.14 21.45
N PHE A 88 -53.24 9.95 21.77
CA PHE A 88 -52.59 9.11 20.74
C PHE A 88 -53.63 8.33 19.93
N ILE A 89 -53.80 8.70 18.66
CA ILE A 89 -54.45 7.83 17.65
C ILE A 89 -53.45 6.74 17.25
N PRO A 90 -53.81 5.44 17.26
CA PRO A 90 -52.89 4.39 16.84
C PRO A 90 -52.55 4.50 15.36
N ILE A 91 -51.25 4.58 15.03
CA ILE A 91 -50.77 4.39 13.66
C ILE A 91 -50.79 2.89 13.38
N GLU A 92 -51.57 2.47 12.37
CA GLU A 92 -51.65 1.06 11.96
C GLU A 92 -50.27 0.53 11.56
N SER A 93 -49.87 -0.60 12.17
CA SER A 93 -48.65 -1.30 11.83
C SER A 93 -48.78 -1.97 10.46
N CYS A 94 -48.04 -1.47 9.47
CA CYS A 94 -47.96 -2.09 8.16
C CYS A 94 -47.09 -3.37 8.23
N GLU A 95 -47.69 -4.49 8.67
CA GLU A 95 -47.04 -5.80 8.70
C GLU A 95 -46.75 -6.29 7.28
N THR A 96 -45.57 -5.93 6.77
CA THR A 96 -45.09 -6.49 5.50
C THR A 96 -44.50 -7.86 5.77
N GLN A 97 -45.29 -8.92 5.62
CA GLN A 97 -44.86 -10.30 5.85
C GLN A 97 -43.65 -10.67 4.98
N ILE A 98 -42.45 -10.64 5.58
CA ILE A 98 -41.24 -11.20 4.96
C ILE A 98 -41.37 -12.72 5.03
N LYS A 99 -41.84 -13.34 3.94
CA LYS A 99 -41.85 -14.79 3.79
C LYS A 99 -40.43 -15.31 3.65
N HIS A 100 -39.88 -15.86 4.73
CA HIS A 100 -38.69 -16.71 4.68
C HIS A 100 -38.96 -17.87 3.72
N PHE A 101 -38.13 -18.00 2.68
CA PHE A 101 -38.25 -19.08 1.70
C PHE A 101 -37.36 -20.25 2.12
N GLU A 102 -37.79 -20.98 3.15
CA GLU A 102 -37.11 -22.22 3.56
C GLU A 102 -37.32 -23.32 2.51
N LYS A 103 -36.28 -23.58 1.71
CA LYS A 103 -36.09 -24.86 1.00
C LYS A 103 -34.60 -25.20 0.91
N THR A 104 -34.13 -25.93 1.92
CA THR A 104 -32.91 -26.75 1.82
C THR A 104 -33.34 -28.21 1.91
N PRO A 105 -33.05 -29.07 0.92
CA PRO A 105 -33.38 -30.49 1.03
C PRO A 105 -32.47 -31.15 2.07
N GLU A 106 -33.08 -31.93 2.96
CA GLU A 106 -32.36 -32.82 3.87
C GLU A 106 -31.65 -33.92 3.06
N LEU A 107 -30.40 -34.20 3.44
CA LEU A 107 -29.62 -35.33 2.92
C LEU A 107 -28.66 -35.78 4.02
N TYR A 108 -29.15 -36.70 4.85
CA TYR A 108 -28.35 -37.42 5.83
C TYR A 108 -28.17 -38.89 5.39
N ASP A 109 -27.14 -39.50 5.98
CA ASP A 109 -26.86 -40.94 6.05
C ASP A 109 -26.43 -41.69 4.78
N THR A 110 -25.11 -41.74 4.57
CA THR A 110 -24.44 -43.07 4.46
C THR A 110 -23.02 -43.05 5.05
N ILE A 111 -22.92 -43.37 6.35
CA ILE A 111 -21.90 -44.20 7.03
C ILE A 111 -20.44 -44.14 6.52
N LEU A 112 -19.53 -43.70 7.41
CA LEU A 112 -18.40 -44.54 7.85
C LEU A 112 -17.78 -44.04 9.16
N ASP A 113 -17.58 -44.98 10.09
CA ASP A 113 -17.29 -44.71 11.51
C ASP A 113 -15.86 -44.21 11.81
N GLY A 114 -15.74 -43.47 12.92
CA GLY A 114 -14.48 -43.03 13.49
C GLY A 114 -14.71 -42.32 14.83
N GLU A 115 -14.71 -43.09 15.93
CA GLU A 115 -15.01 -42.58 17.27
C GLU A 115 -14.09 -41.44 17.72
N LEU A 116 -14.67 -40.28 18.03
CA LEU A 116 -14.10 -39.30 18.97
C LEU A 116 -15.22 -38.79 19.88
N ARG A 117 -15.08 -39.04 21.19
CA ARG A 117 -16.01 -38.54 22.20
C ARG A 117 -15.90 -37.02 22.31
N PRO A 118 -17.01 -36.28 22.44
CA PRO A 118 -16.95 -34.88 22.86
C PRO A 118 -16.62 -34.83 24.37
N GLU A 119 -15.59 -34.07 24.75
CA GLU A 119 -15.46 -33.59 26.12
C GLU A 119 -16.40 -32.40 26.30
N GLU A 120 -17.16 -32.39 27.39
CA GLU A 120 -18.07 -31.30 27.74
C GLU A 120 -17.28 -30.03 28.10
N PRO A 121 -17.77 -28.82 27.78
CA PRO A 121 -17.12 -27.59 28.19
C PRO A 121 -17.34 -27.38 29.70
N GLU A 122 -16.27 -27.44 30.50
CA GLU A 122 -16.36 -27.07 31.91
C GLU A 122 -16.74 -25.58 32.07
N ASP A 123 -17.87 -25.32 32.73
CA ASP A 123 -18.36 -23.99 33.07
C ASP A 123 -17.44 -23.31 34.10
N VAL A 124 -16.50 -22.49 33.61
CA VAL A 124 -15.69 -21.61 34.48
C VAL A 124 -16.54 -20.42 34.94
N VAL A 125 -17.23 -20.63 36.06
CA VAL A 125 -17.95 -19.58 36.79
C VAL A 125 -16.97 -18.51 37.28
N MET A 126 -16.96 -17.35 36.60
CA MET A 126 -16.21 -16.18 37.03
C MET A 126 -16.88 -15.52 38.24
N SER A 127 -16.42 -15.88 39.45
CA SER A 127 -16.69 -15.11 40.67
C SER A 127 -15.59 -14.05 40.90
N PRO A 128 -15.95 -12.82 41.32
CA PRO A 128 -15.00 -11.74 41.53
C PRO A 128 -14.35 -11.79 42.93
N LEU A 129 -13.36 -10.89 43.15
CA LEU A 129 -12.53 -10.73 44.36
C LEU A 129 -11.35 -11.74 44.44
N VAL A 130 -10.16 -11.41 44.95
CA VAL A 130 -9.68 -10.26 45.74
C VAL A 130 -8.38 -9.70 45.11
N ALA A 131 -8.07 -8.42 45.35
CA ALA A 131 -6.75 -7.85 45.05
C ALA A 131 -5.70 -8.32 46.07
N GLU A 132 -5.03 -9.45 45.79
CA GLU A 132 -3.88 -9.90 46.57
C GLU A 132 -2.56 -9.55 45.89
N HIS A 133 -1.85 -8.58 46.50
CA HIS A 133 -0.43 -8.25 46.40
C HIS A 133 0.38 -8.89 45.26
N PHE A 134 0.44 -8.18 44.11
CA PHE A 134 1.46 -8.39 43.07
C PHE A 134 2.84 -7.79 43.44
N ASP A 135 3.27 -7.96 44.70
CA ASP A 135 4.61 -7.58 45.15
C ASP A 135 5.60 -8.75 44.98
N GLN A 136 5.93 -9.05 43.71
CA GLN A 136 7.25 -9.55 43.28
C GLN A 136 7.33 -9.72 41.74
N PRO A 137 7.95 -8.77 41.00
CA PRO A 137 8.09 -8.85 39.54
C PRO A 137 9.45 -9.42 39.08
N GLU A 138 10.19 -10.15 39.92
CA GLU A 138 11.58 -10.52 39.62
C GLU A 138 11.74 -11.84 38.84
N ASP A 139 10.94 -12.88 39.12
CA ASP A 139 11.30 -14.26 38.73
C ASP A 139 10.82 -14.73 37.34
N LEU A 140 10.09 -13.87 36.61
CA LEU A 140 9.74 -14.12 35.20
C LEU A 140 10.75 -13.52 34.21
N LYS A 141 11.58 -12.56 34.66
CA LYS A 141 12.68 -12.02 33.84
C LYS A 141 13.83 -13.01 33.72
N THR A 142 14.20 -13.64 34.84
CA THR A 142 15.30 -14.61 34.96
C THR A 142 15.17 -15.80 34.00
N ARG A 143 13.97 -16.33 33.78
CA ARG A 143 13.76 -17.48 32.87
C ARG A 143 13.93 -17.17 31.37
N PHE A 144 13.86 -15.91 30.95
CA PHE A 144 14.09 -15.51 29.55
C PHE A 144 15.38 -14.69 29.33
N ALA A 145 16.12 -14.37 30.41
CA ALA A 145 17.29 -13.49 30.36
C ALA A 145 18.50 -14.11 29.63
N ASN A 146 18.78 -15.41 29.82
CA ASN A 146 20.10 -15.99 29.55
C ASN A 146 20.20 -16.94 28.35
N HIS A 147 19.18 -17.04 27.50
CA HIS A 147 19.35 -17.61 26.16
C HIS A 147 19.55 -16.49 25.15
N GLU A 148 20.81 -16.23 24.83
CA GLU A 148 21.20 -15.53 23.60
C GLU A 148 20.58 -16.29 22.42
N TRP A 149 20.07 -15.56 21.42
CA TRP A 149 19.49 -16.24 20.27
C TRP A 149 20.62 -16.76 19.40
N ASP A 150 20.77 -18.09 19.30
CA ASP A 150 21.72 -18.75 18.40
C ASP A 150 21.34 -18.51 16.94
N LEU A 151 21.67 -17.32 16.43
CA LEU A 151 21.44 -16.94 15.05
C LEU A 151 22.38 -17.73 14.12
N PRO A 152 21.89 -18.22 12.96
CA PRO A 152 22.73 -18.90 11.99
C PRO A 152 23.97 -18.07 11.59
N LYS A 153 25.15 -18.67 11.72
CA LYS A 153 26.45 -18.02 11.47
C LYS A 153 26.84 -17.95 9.99
N ASN A 154 25.99 -18.42 9.06
CA ASN A 154 26.30 -18.34 7.63
C ASN A 154 26.20 -16.90 7.14
N ILE A 155 27.26 -16.42 6.51
CA ILE A 155 27.36 -15.07 5.97
C ILE A 155 27.46 -15.15 4.45
N ARG A 156 26.63 -14.35 3.76
CA ARG A 156 26.61 -14.23 2.29
C ARG A 156 26.92 -12.79 1.91
N LYS A 157 28.14 -12.57 1.41
CA LYS A 157 28.57 -11.31 0.79
C LYS A 157 27.73 -11.09 -0.47
N VAL A 158 26.88 -10.07 -0.47
CA VAL A 158 26.09 -9.66 -1.65
C VAL A 158 26.90 -8.67 -2.47
N ALA A 159 27.26 -7.54 -1.87
CA ALA A 159 28.19 -6.57 -2.45
C ALA A 159 29.12 -6.05 -1.34
N HIS A 160 30.36 -6.51 -1.32
CA HIS A 160 31.32 -6.21 -0.25
C HIS A 160 32.77 -6.48 -0.69
N SER A 161 33.66 -5.51 -0.48
CA SER A 161 35.11 -5.69 -0.61
C SER A 161 35.81 -5.24 0.68
N PRO A 162 36.60 -6.12 1.35
CA PRO A 162 37.27 -5.77 2.61
C PRO A 162 38.29 -4.63 2.49
N LEU A 163 38.86 -4.42 1.30
CA LEU A 163 39.79 -3.34 1.03
C LEU A 163 39.03 -2.01 0.95
N HIS A 164 37.99 -1.96 0.12
CA HIS A 164 37.15 -0.78 -0.05
C HIS A 164 36.44 -0.38 1.24
N GLN A 165 35.95 -1.35 2.03
CA GLN A 165 35.27 -1.04 3.28
C GLN A 165 36.17 -0.28 4.26
N LYS A 166 37.46 -0.66 4.36
CA LYS A 166 38.43 0.05 5.20
C LYS A 166 38.63 1.50 4.74
N ILE A 167 38.64 1.74 3.43
CA ILE A 167 38.75 3.09 2.86
C ILE A 167 37.44 3.88 3.06
N PHE A 168 36.28 3.25 2.88
CA PHE A 168 34.98 3.86 3.12
C PHE A 168 34.81 4.32 4.59
N ASP A 169 35.21 3.46 5.53
CA ASP A 169 35.19 3.77 6.95
C ASP A 169 36.26 4.83 7.30
N HIS A 170 37.47 4.76 6.73
CA HIS A 170 38.54 5.75 6.95
C HIS A 170 38.19 7.17 6.46
N LEU A 171 37.56 7.26 5.29
CA LEU A 171 37.11 8.51 4.68
C LEU A 171 35.75 9.00 5.22
N GLY A 172 35.05 8.18 6.02
CA GLY A 172 33.71 8.50 6.53
C GLY A 172 32.65 8.66 5.43
N LEU A 173 32.76 7.91 4.32
CA LEU A 173 31.89 8.08 3.15
C LEU A 173 30.41 7.87 3.51
N PRO A 174 29.48 8.74 3.05
CA PRO A 174 28.06 8.58 3.30
C PRO A 174 27.51 7.22 2.83
N TRP A 175 26.52 6.68 3.55
CA TRP A 175 25.95 5.37 3.20
C TRP A 175 25.40 5.32 1.77
N ALA A 176 24.76 6.40 1.31
CA ALA A 176 24.25 6.51 -0.06
C ALA A 176 25.36 6.39 -1.12
N VAL A 177 26.54 6.95 -0.87
CA VAL A 177 27.73 6.82 -1.73
C VAL A 177 28.20 5.36 -1.73
N GLN A 178 28.36 4.75 -0.56
CA GLN A 178 28.78 3.35 -0.44
C GLN A 178 27.79 2.40 -1.17
N TRP A 179 26.48 2.63 -1.02
CA TRP A 179 25.43 1.87 -1.72
C TRP A 179 25.55 2.01 -3.24
N GLU A 180 25.78 3.22 -3.74
CA GLU A 180 25.86 3.49 -5.17
C GLU A 180 27.13 2.89 -5.81
N VAL A 181 28.28 2.93 -5.12
CA VAL A 181 29.50 2.21 -5.55
C VAL A 181 29.23 0.71 -5.65
N ALA A 182 28.70 0.12 -4.56
CA ALA A 182 28.37 -1.30 -4.51
C ALA A 182 27.35 -1.70 -5.59
N ARG A 183 26.35 -0.85 -5.87
CA ARG A 183 25.34 -1.07 -6.91
C ARG A 183 25.94 -1.03 -8.31
N LEU A 184 26.82 -0.08 -8.61
CA LEU A 184 27.42 0.01 -9.94
C LEU A 184 28.28 -1.21 -10.26
N VAL A 185 29.09 -1.65 -9.29
CA VAL A 185 29.90 -2.88 -9.39
C VAL A 185 29.04 -4.15 -9.52
N ASP A 186 27.91 -4.22 -8.82
CA ASP A 186 26.99 -5.38 -8.83
C ASP A 186 26.09 -5.45 -10.09
N VAL A 187 25.63 -4.30 -10.59
CA VAL A 187 24.66 -4.24 -11.70
C VAL A 187 25.32 -4.32 -13.07
N HIS A 188 26.53 -3.77 -13.25
CA HIS A 188 27.23 -3.76 -14.53
C HIS A 188 28.29 -4.86 -14.56
N PRO A 189 28.10 -5.93 -15.35
CA PRO A 189 29.08 -7.04 -15.44
C PRO A 189 30.41 -6.64 -16.09
N GLU A 190 30.51 -5.41 -16.62
CA GLU A 190 31.74 -4.79 -17.09
C GLU A 190 32.57 -4.13 -15.97
N LEU A 191 32.13 -4.19 -14.71
CA LEU A 191 32.83 -3.66 -13.55
C LEU A 191 33.07 -4.75 -12.49
N SER A 192 34.16 -4.59 -11.75
CA SER A 192 34.51 -5.34 -10.56
C SER A 192 34.90 -4.38 -9.42
N TRP A 193 35.16 -4.91 -8.23
CA TRP A 193 35.73 -4.10 -7.16
C TRP A 193 37.16 -3.62 -7.46
N ASP A 194 37.91 -4.30 -8.32
CA ASP A 194 39.28 -3.91 -8.66
C ASP A 194 39.30 -2.72 -9.66
N ASP A 195 38.17 -2.44 -10.31
CA ASP A 195 37.98 -1.28 -11.21
C ASP A 195 37.54 0.00 -10.47
N VAL A 196 37.45 -0.03 -9.13
CA VAL A 196 37.12 1.13 -8.30
C VAL A 196 38.41 1.84 -7.87
N PRO A 197 38.78 3.01 -8.45
CA PRO A 197 40.00 3.71 -8.08
C PRO A 197 39.90 4.25 -6.64
N LEU A 198 40.82 3.80 -5.77
CA LEU A 198 40.78 4.11 -4.34
C LEU A 198 41.06 5.59 -4.08
N GLU A 199 42.01 6.18 -4.80
CA GLU A 199 42.37 7.60 -4.73
C GLU A 199 41.23 8.55 -5.14
N SER A 200 40.30 8.10 -6.00
CA SER A 200 39.15 8.90 -6.42
C SER A 200 38.01 8.91 -5.39
N LEU A 201 38.03 8.02 -4.39
CA LEU A 201 37.00 7.98 -3.34
C LEU A 201 37.00 9.24 -2.47
N GLU A 202 38.16 9.90 -2.28
CA GLU A 202 38.26 11.17 -1.54
C GLU A 202 37.41 12.29 -2.16
N GLN A 203 37.21 12.26 -3.49
CA GLN A 203 36.39 13.23 -4.21
C GLN A 203 34.87 13.06 -4.00
N LEU A 204 34.47 11.98 -3.30
CA LEU A 204 33.09 11.61 -2.96
C LEU A 204 32.79 11.74 -1.46
N CYS A 205 33.73 12.27 -0.67
CA CYS A 205 33.46 12.75 0.68
C CYS A 205 32.43 13.91 0.67
N GLY A 206 31.88 14.26 1.83
CA GLY A 206 30.87 15.31 1.96
C GLY A 206 29.44 14.76 2.09
N SER A 207 28.47 15.42 1.47
CA SER A 207 27.05 15.02 1.56
C SER A 207 26.67 13.96 0.52
N SER A 208 25.63 13.17 0.83
CA SER A 208 25.01 12.23 -0.10
C SER A 208 24.42 12.97 -1.31
N SER A 209 23.77 14.12 -1.07
CA SER A 209 23.13 14.93 -2.11
C SER A 209 24.10 15.51 -3.13
N GLU A 210 25.33 15.83 -2.74
CA GLU A 210 26.38 16.28 -3.67
C GLU A 210 27.14 15.10 -4.29
N SER A 211 27.51 14.09 -3.50
CA SER A 211 28.46 13.04 -3.93
C SER A 211 27.79 11.82 -4.55
N ALA A 212 26.62 11.37 -4.09
CA ALA A 212 25.97 10.17 -4.65
C ALA A 212 25.61 10.29 -6.15
N PRO A 213 25.12 11.44 -6.68
CA PRO A 213 24.93 11.62 -8.13
C PRO A 213 26.22 11.53 -8.95
N ARG A 214 27.37 11.82 -8.34
CA ARG A 214 28.67 11.94 -9.02
C ARG A 214 29.45 10.63 -9.08
N VAL A 215 29.09 9.62 -8.30
CA VAL A 215 29.81 8.34 -8.14
C VAL A 215 30.20 7.72 -9.50
N ALA A 216 29.23 7.56 -10.40
CA ALA A 216 29.47 6.95 -11.70
C ALA A 216 30.49 7.73 -12.56
N GLN A 217 30.45 9.07 -12.51
CA GLN A 217 31.35 9.93 -13.26
C GLN A 217 32.75 9.98 -12.65
N VAL A 218 32.85 10.06 -11.32
CA VAL A 218 34.12 10.22 -10.59
C VAL A 218 34.94 8.94 -10.61
N LEU A 219 34.31 7.78 -10.38
CA LEU A 219 35.03 6.51 -10.30
C LEU A 219 35.26 5.87 -11.67
N PHE A 220 34.30 6.02 -12.58
CA PHE A 220 34.33 5.30 -13.86
C PHE A 220 34.38 6.21 -15.08
N GLY A 221 34.50 7.54 -14.95
CA GLY A 221 34.49 8.47 -16.08
C GLY A 221 35.55 8.20 -17.16
N GLU A 222 36.71 7.69 -16.75
CA GLU A 222 37.82 7.29 -17.63
C GLU A 222 37.78 5.80 -18.02
N HIS A 223 36.91 5.00 -17.41
CA HIS A 223 36.80 3.57 -17.67
C HIS A 223 36.30 3.30 -19.12
N PRO A 224 36.89 2.36 -19.88
CA PRO A 224 36.52 2.13 -21.28
C PRO A 224 35.02 1.88 -21.51
N CYS A 225 34.34 1.26 -20.55
CA CYS A 225 32.90 0.95 -20.64
C CYS A 225 31.97 2.09 -20.17
N TYR A 226 32.50 3.24 -19.71
CA TYR A 226 31.72 4.33 -19.12
C TYR A 226 30.57 4.83 -20.01
N LYS A 227 30.79 4.93 -21.32
CA LYS A 227 29.76 5.37 -22.27
C LYS A 227 28.57 4.41 -22.34
N VAL A 228 28.80 3.12 -22.11
CA VAL A 228 27.74 2.09 -22.05
C VAL A 228 27.03 2.14 -20.70
N ILE A 229 27.79 2.19 -19.60
CA ILE A 229 27.28 2.29 -18.22
C ILE A 229 26.39 3.53 -18.07
N SER A 230 26.92 4.72 -18.39
CA SER A 230 26.18 5.99 -18.32
C SER A 230 25.00 6.09 -19.28
N ALA A 231 24.96 5.31 -20.37
CA ALA A 231 23.78 5.19 -21.23
C ALA A 231 22.68 4.36 -20.56
N ARG A 232 23.03 3.22 -19.94
CA ARG A 232 22.10 2.40 -19.15
C ARG A 232 21.54 3.17 -17.96
N GLU A 233 22.40 3.82 -17.19
CA GLU A 233 22.01 4.58 -15.99
C GLU A 233 21.05 5.73 -16.33
N ARG A 234 21.26 6.45 -17.44
CA ARG A 234 20.31 7.48 -17.91
C ARG A 234 18.93 6.94 -18.29
N THR A 235 18.79 5.65 -18.59
CA THR A 235 17.47 5.01 -18.82
C THR A 235 16.80 4.51 -17.53
N THR A 236 17.53 4.43 -16.42
CA THR A 236 17.02 3.91 -15.13
C THR A 236 16.88 4.98 -14.04
N GLN A 237 17.57 6.11 -14.16
CA GLN A 237 17.47 7.21 -13.17
C GLN A 237 16.03 7.73 -13.00
N PRO A 238 15.60 8.01 -11.76
CA PRO A 238 14.35 8.73 -11.50
C PRO A 238 14.46 10.21 -11.94
N PRO A 239 13.34 10.88 -12.24
CA PRO A 239 13.34 12.32 -12.49
C PRO A 239 13.85 13.09 -11.26
N SER A 240 14.43 14.28 -11.46
CA SER A 240 15.14 15.08 -10.43
C SER A 240 14.37 15.23 -9.11
N ASN A 241 13.05 15.35 -9.18
CA ASN A 241 12.17 15.62 -8.05
C ASN A 241 11.90 14.38 -7.17
N ALA A 242 12.41 13.21 -7.55
CA ALA A 242 12.31 11.93 -6.83
C ALA A 242 13.68 11.39 -6.37
N SER A 243 14.68 12.27 -6.29
CA SER A 243 16.03 11.96 -5.81
C SER A 243 16.05 11.69 -4.29
N PRO A 244 16.56 10.53 -3.81
CA PRO A 244 16.56 10.19 -2.39
C PRO A 244 17.72 10.80 -1.60
N TRP A 245 18.70 11.43 -2.26
CA TRP A 245 19.99 11.76 -1.64
C TRP A 245 19.90 12.81 -0.54
N ALA A 246 19.08 13.85 -0.71
CA ALA A 246 18.86 14.86 0.33
C ALA A 246 18.08 14.30 1.53
N GLU A 247 17.21 13.29 1.33
CA GLU A 247 16.53 12.61 2.44
C GLU A 247 17.51 11.69 3.19
N TYR A 248 18.49 11.08 2.50
CA TYR A 248 19.58 10.35 3.17
C TYR A 248 20.40 11.25 4.08
N ASP A 249 20.75 12.46 3.66
CA ASP A 249 21.53 13.39 4.50
C ASP A 249 20.78 13.81 5.76
N HIS A 250 19.47 14.04 5.67
CA HIS A 250 18.62 14.29 6.83
C HIS A 250 18.51 13.07 7.74
N GLU A 251 18.18 11.88 7.19
CA GLU A 251 18.05 10.67 7.99
C GLU A 251 19.37 10.27 8.67
N ASP A 252 20.51 10.32 7.98
CA ASP A 252 21.82 9.99 8.56
C ASP A 252 22.19 10.97 9.68
N THR A 253 21.92 12.28 9.53
CA THR A 253 22.17 13.27 10.59
C THR A 253 21.37 12.95 11.87
N LEU A 254 20.10 12.56 11.71
CA LEU A 254 19.21 12.20 12.82
C LEU A 254 19.48 10.80 13.39
N LEU A 255 20.12 9.90 12.62
CA LEU A 255 20.59 8.60 13.11
C LEU A 255 21.89 8.74 13.92
N ARG A 256 22.85 9.56 13.46
CA ARG A 256 24.11 9.85 14.16
C ARG A 256 23.88 10.47 15.54
N THR A 257 22.90 11.36 15.65
CA THR A 257 22.52 12.04 16.90
C THR A 257 21.50 11.25 17.74
N ASN A 258 20.97 10.14 17.21
CA ASN A 258 19.79 9.44 17.70
C ASN A 258 18.58 10.36 18.01
N SER A 259 18.43 11.47 17.28
CA SER A 259 17.34 12.43 17.47
C SER A 259 15.96 11.78 17.29
N THR A 260 15.01 12.16 18.15
CA THR A 260 13.59 11.78 18.09
C THR A 260 12.81 12.51 17.01
N GLU A 261 13.37 13.56 16.40
CA GLU A 261 12.75 14.30 15.29
C GLU A 261 12.42 13.38 14.10
N ARG A 262 13.25 12.36 13.83
CA ARG A 262 12.98 11.37 12.77
C ARG A 262 11.66 10.60 12.97
N LEU A 263 11.15 10.55 14.20
CA LEU A 263 9.86 9.94 14.53
C LEU A 263 8.67 10.86 14.22
N GLY A 264 8.90 12.17 14.06
CA GLY A 264 7.87 13.20 13.87
C GLY A 264 7.29 13.78 15.16
N CYS A 265 8.00 13.67 16.29
CA CYS A 265 7.53 14.18 17.59
C CYS A 265 7.55 15.72 17.69
N GLU A 266 8.59 16.35 17.13
CA GLU A 266 8.98 17.72 17.40
C GLU A 266 9.36 18.39 16.08
N GLY A 267 8.44 19.18 15.52
CA GLY A 267 8.67 19.94 14.28
C GLY A 267 7.84 19.47 13.07
N THR A 268 8.28 19.87 11.88
CA THR A 268 7.57 19.63 10.61
C THR A 268 8.12 18.45 9.82
N TYR A 269 9.29 17.93 10.19
CA TYR A 269 9.94 16.79 9.54
C TYR A 269 9.59 15.46 10.23
N PHE A 270 9.67 14.38 9.46
CA PHE A 270 9.69 12.99 9.92
C PHE A 270 10.45 12.17 8.89
N GLY A 271 11.22 11.17 9.31
CA GLY A 271 12.02 10.35 8.42
C GLY A 271 11.27 9.13 7.88
N GLY A 272 12.03 8.10 7.53
CA GLY A 272 11.54 6.80 7.10
C GLY A 272 11.13 6.72 5.63
N LYS A 273 11.55 7.66 4.78
CA LYS A 273 11.00 7.90 3.44
C LYS A 273 11.83 7.28 2.30
N ILE A 274 12.72 6.33 2.57
CA ILE A 274 13.57 5.72 1.54
C ILE A 274 13.32 4.21 1.44
N ASP A 275 13.12 3.73 0.23
CA ASP A 275 13.17 2.31 -0.13
C ASP A 275 14.59 1.95 -0.57
N GLN A 276 15.15 0.88 0.02
CA GLN A 276 16.31 0.18 -0.52
C GLN A 276 15.88 -1.21 -0.98
N VAL A 277 16.25 -1.61 -2.19
CA VAL A 277 15.78 -2.85 -2.79
C VAL A 277 16.96 -3.70 -3.26
N LEU A 278 16.95 -4.97 -2.85
CA LEU A 278 17.70 -6.04 -3.49
C LEU A 278 16.74 -6.81 -4.41
N ARG A 279 16.99 -6.80 -5.72
CA ARG A 279 16.29 -7.70 -6.63
C ARG A 279 16.88 -9.09 -6.52
N LEU A 280 16.09 -10.03 -6.03
CA LEU A 280 16.42 -11.45 -6.05
C LEU A 280 15.93 -12.07 -7.38
N SER A 281 16.84 -12.82 -8.02
CA SER A 281 16.54 -13.77 -9.09
C SER A 281 16.71 -15.20 -8.57
N VAL A 282 15.69 -16.04 -8.74
CA VAL A 282 15.70 -17.45 -8.33
C VAL A 282 15.91 -18.32 -9.56
N HIS A 283 17.05 -18.99 -9.66
CA HIS A 283 17.36 -19.87 -10.79
C HIS A 283 16.91 -21.31 -10.54
N THR A 284 16.49 -22.01 -11.60
CA THR A 284 16.11 -23.45 -11.52
C THR A 284 17.26 -24.34 -11.04
N SER A 285 18.50 -23.96 -11.34
CA SER A 285 19.73 -24.59 -10.85
C SER A 285 19.88 -24.58 -9.32
N GLY A 286 19.09 -23.78 -8.60
CA GLY A 286 19.23 -23.57 -7.15
C GLY A 286 20.14 -22.41 -6.78
N LYS A 287 20.71 -21.68 -7.75
CA LYS A 287 21.42 -20.42 -7.49
C LYS A 287 20.41 -19.32 -7.11
N PHE A 288 20.68 -18.63 -6.01
CA PHE A 288 20.07 -17.35 -5.69
C PHE A 288 21.03 -16.24 -6.10
N GLU A 289 20.53 -15.25 -6.83
CA GLU A 289 21.32 -14.11 -7.32
C GLU A 289 20.65 -12.82 -6.87
N PHE A 290 21.40 -12.02 -6.11
CA PHE A 290 20.94 -10.73 -5.58
C PHE A 290 21.54 -9.64 -6.44
N ARG A 291 20.77 -8.57 -6.69
CA ARG A 291 21.28 -7.34 -7.31
C ARG A 291 20.76 -6.11 -6.59
N LEU A 292 21.63 -5.15 -6.30
CA LEU A 292 21.24 -3.86 -5.74
C LEU A 292 20.43 -3.07 -6.78
N GLN A 293 19.47 -2.28 -6.31
CA GLN A 293 18.71 -1.36 -7.14
C GLN A 293 19.00 0.09 -6.70
N PRO A 294 18.77 1.09 -7.57
CA PRO A 294 18.79 2.49 -7.14
C PRO A 294 17.80 2.66 -5.96
N PRO A 295 18.21 3.32 -4.87
CA PRO A 295 17.28 3.67 -3.81
C PRO A 295 16.25 4.67 -4.35
N VAL A 296 15.06 4.70 -3.76
CA VAL A 296 13.99 5.62 -4.19
C VAL A 296 13.32 6.28 -3.00
N VAL A 297 12.87 7.52 -3.19
CA VAL A 297 11.92 8.15 -2.27
C VAL A 297 10.63 7.33 -2.26
N SER A 298 10.07 7.15 -1.07
CA SER A 298 8.96 6.26 -0.80
C SER A 298 8.13 6.76 0.38
N THR A 299 7.06 6.03 0.69
CA THR A 299 6.18 6.35 1.83
C THR A 299 6.83 6.01 3.18
N SER A 300 6.51 6.81 4.20
CA SER A 300 7.05 6.61 5.55
C SER A 300 6.30 5.51 6.31
N CYS A 301 7.02 4.77 7.15
CA CYS A 301 6.45 3.80 8.09
C CYS A 301 7.21 3.78 9.42
N ARG A 302 6.59 3.27 10.49
CA ARG A 302 7.15 3.30 11.85
C ARG A 302 8.53 2.64 11.93
N PHE A 303 8.74 1.51 11.25
CA PHE A 303 10.03 0.82 11.28
C PHE A 303 11.16 1.70 10.76
N ARG A 304 11.02 2.29 9.58
CA ARG A 304 12.05 3.16 9.00
C ARG A 304 12.21 4.48 9.78
N ARG A 305 11.14 5.03 10.36
CA ARG A 305 11.26 6.15 11.31
C ARG A 305 12.09 5.75 12.55
N TYR A 306 11.84 4.58 13.13
CA TYR A 306 12.50 4.17 14.36
C TYR A 306 13.98 3.82 14.18
N ILE A 307 14.32 2.91 13.26
CA ILE A 307 15.70 2.44 13.06
C ILE A 307 16.46 3.12 11.91
N GLY A 308 15.80 3.96 11.10
CA GLY A 308 16.36 4.57 9.89
C GLY A 308 16.05 3.77 8.62
N SER A 309 15.78 4.44 7.50
CA SER A 309 15.51 3.78 6.22
C SER A 309 16.72 2.98 5.74
N ARG A 310 17.96 3.47 5.97
CA ARG A 310 19.19 2.76 5.58
C ARG A 310 19.34 1.38 6.23
N ARG A 311 18.67 1.15 7.36
CA ARG A 311 18.75 -0.08 8.15
C ARG A 311 17.72 -1.14 7.75
N ILE A 312 16.91 -0.90 6.72
CA ILE A 312 15.95 -1.87 6.18
C ILE A 312 16.18 -2.01 4.67
N ILE A 313 16.22 -3.26 4.20
CA ILE A 313 16.29 -3.58 2.78
C ILE A 313 15.14 -4.52 2.42
N GLU A 314 14.54 -4.28 1.26
CA GLU A 314 13.52 -5.15 0.68
C GLU A 314 14.13 -6.08 -0.37
N VAL A 315 14.17 -7.37 -0.07
CA VAL A 315 14.52 -8.40 -1.05
C VAL A 315 13.27 -8.74 -1.85
N ARG A 316 13.14 -8.15 -3.04
CA ARG A 316 11.98 -8.31 -3.93
C ARG A 316 12.27 -9.35 -5.01
N PHE A 317 11.28 -10.18 -5.32
CA PHE A 317 11.27 -11.16 -6.42
C PHE A 317 9.89 -11.19 -7.09
N SER A 318 9.70 -11.98 -8.14
CA SER A 318 8.40 -12.17 -8.80
C SER A 318 7.64 -13.40 -8.28
N GLU A 319 6.32 -13.44 -8.52
CA GLU A 319 5.51 -14.63 -8.22
C GLU A 319 5.99 -15.90 -8.95
N LYS A 320 6.65 -15.76 -10.11
CA LYS A 320 7.22 -16.91 -10.83
C LYS A 320 8.41 -17.47 -10.04
N GLU A 321 9.34 -16.61 -9.67
CA GLU A 321 10.54 -16.95 -8.89
C GLU A 321 10.17 -17.57 -7.53
N ALA A 322 9.15 -17.01 -6.86
CA ALA A 322 8.61 -17.53 -5.59
C ALA A 322 8.18 -19.01 -5.68
N ARG A 323 7.64 -19.43 -6.83
CA ARG A 323 7.11 -20.78 -7.06
C ARG A 323 8.16 -21.78 -7.54
N LEU A 324 9.35 -21.34 -7.96
CA LEU A 324 10.41 -22.23 -8.46
C LEU A 324 11.01 -23.10 -7.34
N ARG A 325 11.36 -22.48 -6.21
CA ARG A 325 12.02 -23.16 -5.07
C ARG A 325 11.57 -22.59 -3.71
N PRO A 326 10.27 -22.65 -3.35
CA PRO A 326 9.72 -21.95 -2.19
C PRO A 326 10.34 -22.36 -0.86
N GLN A 327 10.61 -23.65 -0.65
CA GLN A 327 11.19 -24.16 0.60
C GLN A 327 12.66 -23.78 0.73
N ALA A 328 13.48 -24.08 -0.28
CA ALA A 328 14.90 -23.70 -0.30
C ALA A 328 15.13 -22.18 -0.21
N LEU A 329 14.22 -21.35 -0.74
CA LEU A 329 14.27 -19.90 -0.57
C LEU A 329 14.01 -19.49 0.89
N ARG A 330 13.06 -20.14 1.57
CA ARG A 330 12.78 -19.90 2.99
C ARG A 330 13.98 -20.29 3.86
N GLU A 331 14.51 -21.49 3.65
CA GLU A 331 15.70 -22.00 4.35
C GLU A 331 16.88 -21.06 4.14
N TYR A 332 17.18 -20.68 2.89
CA TYR A 332 18.25 -19.73 2.58
C TYR A 332 18.10 -18.40 3.33
N MET A 333 16.91 -17.80 3.37
CA MET A 333 16.69 -16.50 4.03
C MET A 333 16.76 -16.57 5.56
N VAL A 334 16.45 -17.72 6.17
CA VAL A 334 16.54 -17.93 7.62
C VAL A 334 17.98 -18.26 8.03
N GLU A 335 18.66 -19.10 7.25
CA GLU A 335 19.99 -19.63 7.59
C GLU A 335 21.15 -18.69 7.27
N ASN A 336 20.94 -17.63 6.47
CA ASN A 336 22.02 -16.78 5.97
C ASN A 336 21.77 -15.31 6.31
N ALA A 337 22.78 -14.65 6.88
CA ALA A 337 22.86 -13.20 6.90
C ALA A 337 23.40 -12.68 5.56
N LEU A 338 22.84 -11.59 5.05
CA LEU A 338 23.29 -10.92 3.83
C LEU A 338 24.18 -9.73 4.19
N VAL A 339 25.31 -9.55 3.50
CA VAL A 339 26.25 -8.47 3.77
C VAL A 339 26.37 -7.52 2.58
N VAL A 340 26.17 -6.23 2.87
CA VAL A 340 26.37 -5.11 1.94
C VAL A 340 27.28 -4.11 2.64
N ASN A 341 28.45 -3.81 2.07
CA ASN A 341 29.43 -2.86 2.61
C ASN A 341 29.71 -3.05 4.11
N GLY A 342 30.13 -4.26 4.48
CA GLY A 342 30.46 -4.69 5.84
C GLY A 342 29.31 -4.73 6.85
N ARG A 343 28.11 -4.22 6.50
CA ARG A 343 26.92 -4.23 7.36
C ARG A 343 26.16 -5.54 7.18
N VAL A 344 25.71 -6.12 8.29
CA VAL A 344 25.07 -7.44 8.34
C VAL A 344 23.55 -7.27 8.44
N PHE A 345 22.83 -7.86 7.49
CA PHE A 345 21.37 -7.82 7.41
C PHE A 345 20.76 -9.21 7.57
N ARG A 346 19.69 -9.33 8.38
CA ARG A 346 18.99 -10.60 8.63
C ARG A 346 17.50 -10.52 8.32
N ALA A 347 16.95 -11.58 7.76
CA ALA A 347 15.51 -11.67 7.49
C ALA A 347 14.70 -11.76 8.79
N PHE A 348 13.63 -10.97 8.87
CA PHE A 348 12.73 -10.96 10.04
C PHE A 348 11.25 -11.06 9.67
N TYR A 349 10.88 -10.69 8.44
CA TYR A 349 9.50 -10.70 7.97
C TYR A 349 9.42 -10.97 6.47
N ALA A 350 8.36 -11.63 6.02
CA ALA A 350 8.11 -11.90 4.61
C ALA A 350 6.63 -11.67 4.27
N ARG A 351 6.37 -11.10 3.09
CA ARG A 351 5.02 -10.80 2.61
C ARG A 351 4.97 -10.92 1.08
N LYS A 352 4.08 -11.75 0.56
CA LYS A 352 3.93 -12.03 -0.88
C LYS A 352 5.26 -12.42 -1.54
N THR A 353 5.86 -11.52 -2.31
CA THR A 353 7.09 -11.69 -3.09
C THR A 353 8.22 -10.76 -2.59
N THR A 354 8.13 -10.32 -1.34
CA THR A 354 9.13 -9.51 -0.65
C THR A 354 9.53 -10.17 0.66
N VAL A 355 10.84 -10.29 0.90
CA VAL A 355 11.42 -10.58 2.21
C VAL A 355 12.08 -9.31 2.73
N TYR A 356 11.77 -8.94 3.97
CA TYR A 356 12.33 -7.77 4.63
C TYR A 356 13.50 -8.22 5.51
N ILE A 357 14.65 -7.58 5.29
CA ILE A 357 15.86 -7.78 6.07
C ILE A 357 16.20 -6.50 6.83
N VAL A 358 16.68 -6.64 8.06
CA VAL A 358 17.05 -5.53 8.96
C VAL A 358 18.54 -5.56 9.25
N GLU A 359 19.17 -4.38 9.29
CA GLU A 359 20.55 -4.22 9.74
C GLU A 359 20.66 -4.57 11.23
N THR A 360 21.62 -5.41 11.55
CA THR A 360 21.95 -5.84 12.92
C THR A 360 23.19 -5.12 13.45
N ASN A 361 23.44 -5.22 14.75
CA ASN A 361 24.70 -4.79 15.37
C ASN A 361 25.92 -5.64 14.95
N GLU A 362 25.73 -6.80 14.31
CA GLU A 362 26.82 -7.58 13.71
C GLU A 362 27.57 -6.79 12.61
N THR A 363 28.85 -7.10 12.41
CA THR A 363 29.73 -6.46 11.41
C THR A 363 30.60 -7.49 10.70
N LEU A 364 31.04 -7.16 9.48
CA LEU A 364 32.02 -7.95 8.74
C LEU A 364 33.07 -7.03 8.09
N ASP A 365 34.35 -7.31 8.35
CA ASP A 365 35.50 -6.56 7.82
C ASP A 365 35.48 -5.03 8.10
N ARG A 366 34.59 -4.54 8.98
CA ARG A 366 34.46 -3.16 9.47
C ARG A 366 34.52 -3.11 11.00
N LYS A 367 34.80 -1.94 11.57
CA LYS A 367 34.59 -1.65 13.00
C LYS A 367 33.29 -0.87 13.19
N GLU A 368 32.81 -0.80 14.42
CA GLU A 368 31.74 0.12 14.78
C GLU A 368 32.29 1.55 14.82
N ASP A 369 31.53 2.50 14.29
CA ASP A 369 31.85 3.92 14.31
C ASP A 369 30.66 4.75 14.79
N GLU A 370 30.88 5.47 15.89
CA GLU A 370 29.88 6.35 16.50
C GLU A 370 29.53 7.55 15.60
N LEU A 371 30.46 7.99 14.75
CA LEU A 371 30.28 9.15 13.86
C LEU A 371 29.27 8.88 12.74
N VAL A 372 28.96 7.61 12.44
CA VAL A 372 27.92 7.18 11.49
C VAL A 372 26.69 6.57 12.18
N GLY A 373 26.65 6.56 13.51
CA GLY A 373 25.50 6.06 14.29
C GLY A 373 25.49 4.54 14.48
N ASP A 374 26.62 3.83 14.42
CA ASP A 374 26.65 2.37 14.56
C ASP A 374 26.30 1.87 15.97
N GLN A 375 26.54 2.68 17.00
CA GLN A 375 26.18 2.41 18.41
C GLN A 375 24.66 2.36 18.66
N PHE A 376 23.86 2.86 17.72
CA PHE A 376 22.39 2.80 17.77
C PHE A 376 21.80 1.66 16.93
N ARG A 377 22.62 0.70 16.48
CA ARG A 377 22.13 -0.52 15.80
C ARG A 377 21.61 -1.51 16.84
N LEU A 378 20.56 -2.23 16.48
CA LEU A 378 19.92 -3.21 17.36
C LEU A 378 20.38 -4.62 17.00
N SER A 379 20.38 -5.55 17.96
CA SER A 379 20.37 -6.96 17.60
C SER A 379 19.02 -7.33 16.96
N LEU A 380 18.98 -8.44 16.21
CA LEU A 380 17.71 -8.94 15.66
C LEU A 380 16.67 -9.21 16.77
N ARG A 381 17.14 -9.67 17.93
CA ARG A 381 16.31 -9.90 19.13
C ARG A 381 15.73 -8.59 19.64
N ASP A 382 16.54 -7.55 19.83
CA ASP A 382 16.08 -6.28 20.38
C ASP A 382 15.07 -5.59 19.46
N PHE A 383 15.26 -5.67 18.15
CA PHE A 383 14.29 -5.17 17.18
C PHE A 383 12.95 -5.92 17.24
N ILE A 384 12.98 -7.24 17.43
CA ILE A 384 11.78 -8.07 17.57
C ILE A 384 11.07 -7.82 18.91
N GLU A 385 11.81 -7.77 20.02
CA GLU A 385 11.26 -7.48 21.35
C GLU A 385 10.75 -6.04 21.48
N TRP A 386 11.34 -5.09 20.75
CA TRP A 386 10.78 -3.73 20.64
C TRP A 386 9.40 -3.74 19.96
N HIS A 387 9.25 -4.38 18.79
CA HIS A 387 7.99 -4.31 18.04
C HIS A 387 6.90 -5.24 18.54
N ASN A 388 7.24 -6.49 18.88
CA ASN A 388 6.27 -7.56 19.15
C ASN A 388 6.82 -8.56 20.19
N PRO A 389 7.02 -8.12 21.44
CA PRO A 389 7.71 -8.90 22.46
C PRO A 389 7.03 -10.24 22.75
N LEU A 390 7.82 -11.32 22.79
CA LEU A 390 7.30 -12.67 23.04
C LEU A 390 6.71 -12.79 24.45
N PHE A 391 7.36 -12.19 25.44
CA PHE A 391 6.92 -12.24 26.85
C PHE A 391 5.52 -11.64 27.07
N ALA A 392 5.13 -10.64 26.26
CA ALA A 392 3.81 -10.02 26.36
C ALA A 392 2.74 -10.71 25.49
N ASN A 393 3.16 -11.56 24.54
CA ASN A 393 2.29 -12.21 23.56
C ASN A 393 2.31 -13.76 23.59
N PRO A 394 2.51 -14.45 24.73
CA PRO A 394 2.75 -15.91 24.75
C PRO A 394 1.57 -16.73 24.23
N TYR A 395 0.35 -16.21 24.35
CA TYR A 395 -0.89 -16.87 23.90
C TYR A 395 -1.24 -16.58 22.42
N GLN A 396 -0.37 -15.90 21.64
CA GLN A 396 -0.58 -15.76 20.20
C GLN A 396 0.04 -16.96 19.46
N THR A 397 -0.72 -17.58 18.56
CA THR A 397 -0.14 -18.57 17.62
C THR A 397 0.98 -17.92 16.81
N LEU A 398 2.07 -18.65 16.54
CA LEU A 398 3.26 -18.11 15.86
C LEU A 398 2.94 -17.44 14.50
N THR A 399 1.97 -17.98 13.76
CA THR A 399 1.48 -17.37 12.50
C THR A 399 0.78 -16.02 12.73
N LYS A 400 -0.03 -15.91 13.80
CA LYS A 400 -0.69 -14.66 14.19
C LYS A 400 0.32 -13.64 14.69
N TRP A 401 1.26 -14.06 15.53
CA TRP A 401 2.37 -13.25 16.04
C TRP A 401 3.25 -12.71 14.89
N SER A 402 3.76 -13.57 14.01
CA SER A 402 4.60 -13.13 12.87
C SER A 402 3.85 -12.22 11.89
N SER A 403 2.54 -12.40 11.71
CA SER A 403 1.71 -11.48 10.91
C SER A 403 1.69 -10.03 11.44
N ARG A 404 2.04 -9.80 12.72
CA ARG A 404 2.00 -8.47 13.34
C ARG A 404 3.14 -7.55 12.92
N PHE A 405 4.23 -8.06 12.34
CA PHE A 405 5.29 -7.22 11.76
C PHE A 405 4.77 -6.35 10.59
N ALA A 406 3.68 -6.76 9.93
CA ALA A 406 2.97 -5.92 8.95
C ALA A 406 2.45 -4.58 9.51
N LEU A 407 2.32 -4.43 10.83
CA LEU A 407 1.86 -3.19 11.45
C LEU A 407 2.92 -2.08 11.34
N GLY A 408 4.20 -2.38 11.60
CA GLY A 408 5.29 -1.40 11.52
C GLY A 408 5.59 -0.92 10.11
N PHE A 409 5.26 -1.74 9.10
CA PHE A 409 5.28 -1.40 7.67
C PHE A 409 4.00 -0.69 7.17
N SER A 410 3.07 -0.30 8.05
CA SER A 410 1.91 0.49 7.60
C SER A 410 2.36 1.88 7.14
N THR A 411 2.27 2.16 5.84
CA THR A 411 2.41 3.53 5.27
C THR A 411 1.57 4.51 6.08
N SER A 412 2.25 5.43 6.76
CA SER A 412 1.67 6.29 7.78
C SER A 412 2.49 7.56 7.97
N GLN A 413 1.80 8.65 8.28
CA GLN A 413 2.41 9.90 8.72
C GLN A 413 2.27 9.98 10.25
N PRO A 414 3.32 10.35 11.00
CA PRO A 414 3.20 10.57 12.44
C PRO A 414 2.28 11.76 12.72
N GLY A 415 1.40 11.57 13.70
CA GLY A 415 0.53 12.58 14.32
C GLY A 415 1.05 12.97 15.71
N PRO A 416 0.17 13.41 16.63
CA PRO A 416 0.58 13.78 17.98
C PRO A 416 1.19 12.60 18.77
N ILE A 417 2.08 12.94 19.70
CA ILE A 417 2.59 12.06 20.76
C ILE A 417 1.73 12.22 22.01
N PHE A 418 1.45 11.10 22.69
CA PHE A 418 0.60 11.06 23.88
C PHE A 418 1.45 10.86 25.14
N ALA A 419 1.12 11.59 26.20
CA ALA A 419 1.69 11.33 27.52
C ALA A 419 1.24 9.95 28.02
N PRO A 420 2.05 9.23 28.82
CA PRO A 420 1.67 7.90 29.32
C PRO A 420 0.34 7.89 30.09
N ASP A 421 0.03 8.98 30.80
CA ASP A 421 -1.16 9.11 31.64
C ASP A 421 -2.42 9.54 30.85
N ASP A 422 -2.26 9.96 29.59
CA ASP A 422 -3.35 10.28 28.65
C ASP A 422 -3.69 9.12 27.68
N ILE A 423 -3.18 7.91 27.97
CA ILE A 423 -3.44 6.66 27.23
C ILE A 423 -4.39 5.80 28.06
N PHE A 424 -5.66 5.75 27.65
CA PHE A 424 -6.71 5.06 28.36
C PHE A 424 -7.04 3.72 27.71
N PHE A 425 -7.16 2.67 28.51
CA PHE A 425 -7.71 1.38 28.08
C PHE A 425 -9.15 1.27 28.55
N ILE A 426 -10.08 1.11 27.60
CA ILE A 426 -11.53 1.06 27.87
C ILE A 426 -12.10 -0.32 27.46
N PRO A 427 -13.14 -0.83 28.15
CA PRO A 427 -13.73 -2.14 27.85
C PRO A 427 -14.37 -2.16 26.44
N GLU A 428 -14.69 -3.34 25.92
CA GLU A 428 -15.52 -3.46 24.72
C GLU A 428 -16.98 -3.12 25.02
N ILE A 429 -17.72 -2.68 24.00
CA ILE A 429 -19.18 -2.72 24.02
C ILE A 429 -19.59 -4.06 23.39
N VAL A 430 -20.39 -4.84 24.11
CA VAL A 430 -20.96 -6.12 23.63
C VAL A 430 -22.47 -6.01 23.48
N ALA A 431 -23.06 -6.84 22.62
CA ALA A 431 -24.50 -6.94 22.48
C ALA A 431 -25.17 -7.37 23.82
N PRO A 432 -26.34 -6.81 24.18
CA PRO A 432 -27.04 -7.19 25.41
C PRO A 432 -27.27 -8.70 25.51
N GLY A 433 -26.99 -9.28 26.69
CA GLY A 433 -27.16 -10.71 26.95
C GLY A 433 -26.12 -11.63 26.29
N GLN A 434 -25.06 -11.09 25.66
CA GLN A 434 -24.03 -11.90 24.99
C GLN A 434 -22.63 -11.63 25.53
N SER A 435 -21.86 -12.70 25.77
CA SER A 435 -20.47 -12.68 26.24
C SER A 435 -19.45 -13.11 25.17
N SER A 436 -19.91 -13.60 24.02
CA SER A 436 -19.01 -14.12 22.97
C SER A 436 -18.21 -13.01 22.27
N SER A 437 -17.05 -13.36 21.72
CA SER A 437 -16.26 -12.43 20.88
C SER A 437 -17.01 -11.93 19.64
N ASN A 438 -18.02 -12.68 19.19
CA ASN A 438 -18.83 -12.33 18.02
C ASN A 438 -19.90 -11.27 18.36
N ALA A 439 -20.10 -10.97 19.64
CA ALA A 439 -21.03 -9.96 20.13
C ALA A 439 -20.39 -8.56 20.27
N ILE A 440 -19.10 -8.40 19.95
CA ILE A 440 -18.38 -7.13 20.12
C ILE A 440 -18.89 -6.12 19.08
N MET A 441 -19.55 -5.08 19.58
CA MET A 441 -20.14 -3.98 18.77
C MET A 441 -19.11 -2.89 18.41
N THR A 442 -17.89 -2.98 18.94
CA THR A 442 -16.81 -1.98 18.80
C THR A 442 -15.50 -2.53 18.22
N ASP A 443 -15.51 -3.67 17.48
CA ASP A 443 -14.28 -4.31 16.99
C ASP A 443 -13.43 -3.33 16.15
N GLY A 444 -12.25 -3.03 16.68
CA GLY A 444 -11.29 -2.16 16.01
C GLY A 444 -11.59 -0.66 16.13
N ALA A 445 -12.56 -0.23 16.95
CA ALA A 445 -12.96 1.17 17.10
C ALA A 445 -12.71 1.72 18.52
N GLY A 446 -11.85 2.74 18.61
CA GLY A 446 -11.53 3.48 19.83
C GLY A 446 -11.86 4.97 19.70
N PHE A 447 -11.53 5.76 20.72
CA PHE A 447 -11.75 7.21 20.71
C PHE A 447 -10.45 8.02 20.77
N ILE A 448 -10.56 9.28 20.37
CA ILE A 448 -9.52 10.31 20.44
C ILE A 448 -10.21 11.65 20.76
N ASN A 449 -9.63 12.50 21.60
CA ASN A 449 -10.29 13.75 22.02
C ASN A 449 -10.15 14.89 20.99
N ALA A 450 -10.91 15.98 21.18
CA ALA A 450 -10.91 17.11 20.26
C ALA A 450 -9.55 17.83 20.17
N SER A 451 -8.83 17.99 21.29
CA SER A 451 -7.48 18.54 21.31
C SER A 451 -6.53 17.78 20.38
N ALA A 452 -6.40 16.46 20.56
CA ALA A 452 -5.56 15.61 19.71
C ALA A 452 -5.97 15.67 18.22
N MET A 453 -7.26 15.68 17.93
CA MET A 453 -7.76 15.72 16.55
C MET A 453 -7.51 17.08 15.86
N ASN A 454 -7.53 18.20 16.61
CA ASN A 454 -7.21 19.52 16.08
C ASN A 454 -5.70 19.72 15.91
N GLN A 455 -4.87 19.25 16.84
CA GLN A 455 -3.41 19.21 16.67
C GLN A 455 -3.04 18.42 15.41
N LEU A 456 -3.66 17.24 15.23
CA LEU A 456 -3.48 16.43 14.03
C LEU A 456 -3.90 17.18 12.76
N ALA A 457 -5.04 17.87 12.76
CA ALA A 457 -5.51 18.64 11.61
C ALA A 457 -4.53 19.77 11.22
N ALA A 458 -3.98 20.48 12.21
CA ALA A 458 -2.97 21.51 12.00
C ALA A 458 -1.66 20.93 11.44
N GLN A 459 -1.14 19.86 12.05
CA GLN A 459 0.09 19.17 11.62
C GLN A 459 -0.03 18.64 10.18
N MET A 460 -1.19 18.06 9.84
CA MET A 460 -1.49 17.52 8.52
C MET A 460 -1.96 18.58 7.51
N LYS A 461 -2.06 19.86 7.91
CA LYS A 461 -2.58 20.98 7.09
C LYS A 461 -3.95 20.66 6.47
N TRP A 462 -4.83 20.01 7.23
CA TRP A 462 -6.21 19.76 6.82
C TRP A 462 -7.08 20.99 7.07
N PRO A 463 -8.10 21.25 6.23
CA PRO A 463 -8.96 22.42 6.38
C PRO A 463 -9.85 22.38 7.64
N SER A 464 -10.02 21.20 8.23
CA SER A 464 -10.78 20.98 9.47
C SER A 464 -10.38 19.65 10.13
N ALA A 465 -10.69 19.52 11.42
CA ALA A 465 -10.53 18.27 12.16
C ALA A 465 -11.52 17.21 11.65
N PRO A 466 -11.06 15.99 11.30
CA PRO A 466 -11.94 14.90 10.88
C PRO A 466 -12.73 14.32 12.04
N THR A 467 -13.87 13.69 11.75
CA THR A 467 -14.66 12.96 12.75
C THR A 467 -14.02 11.61 13.09
N SER A 468 -13.29 11.01 12.15
CA SER A 468 -12.58 9.75 12.38
C SER A 468 -11.36 9.58 11.49
N ILE A 469 -10.41 8.79 11.96
CA ILE A 469 -9.14 8.48 11.30
C ILE A 469 -8.84 6.99 11.43
N GLN A 470 -8.25 6.38 10.40
CA GLN A 470 -7.61 5.07 10.54
C GLN A 470 -6.14 5.29 10.92
N ALA A 471 -5.67 4.62 11.98
CA ALA A 471 -4.31 4.79 12.48
C ALA A 471 -3.68 3.50 13.04
N ARG A 472 -2.43 3.60 13.49
CA ARG A 472 -1.78 2.69 14.44
C ARG A 472 -1.35 3.50 15.66
N PHE A 473 -1.33 2.88 16.83
CA PHE A 473 -0.83 3.47 18.06
C PHE A 473 -0.33 2.35 18.96
N GLY A 474 0.93 2.39 19.41
CA GLY A 474 1.57 1.24 20.05
C GLY A 474 1.35 -0.05 19.24
N GLY A 475 0.91 -1.12 19.92
CA GLY A 475 0.51 -2.39 19.28
C GLY A 475 -0.92 -2.43 18.70
N SER A 476 -1.64 -1.31 18.72
CA SER A 476 -3.05 -1.20 18.30
C SER A 476 -3.23 -0.82 16.83
N LYS A 477 -4.29 -1.37 16.22
CA LYS A 477 -4.74 -1.09 14.85
C LYS A 477 -6.25 -0.90 14.85
N GLY A 478 -6.72 0.20 14.27
CA GLY A 478 -8.16 0.45 14.20
C GLY A 478 -8.55 1.78 13.56
N LEU A 479 -9.82 2.09 13.75
CA LEU A 479 -10.41 3.42 13.62
C LEU A 479 -10.33 4.13 14.98
N PHE A 480 -10.01 5.42 14.98
CA PHE A 480 -10.20 6.30 16.13
C PHE A 480 -11.22 7.35 15.76
N ILE A 481 -12.26 7.46 16.57
CA ILE A 481 -13.40 8.35 16.38
C ILE A 481 -13.29 9.49 17.39
N LEU A 482 -13.63 10.72 16.99
CA LEU A 482 -13.69 11.86 17.89
C LEU A 482 -14.64 11.57 19.05
N HIS A 483 -14.14 11.65 20.30
CA HIS A 483 -14.89 11.30 21.50
C HIS A 483 -16.20 12.10 21.59
N PRO A 484 -17.35 11.47 21.93
CA PRO A 484 -18.64 12.16 21.88
C PRO A 484 -18.68 13.41 22.76
N SER A 485 -18.11 13.34 23.98
CA SER A 485 -18.17 14.42 24.99
C SER A 485 -16.86 15.18 25.24
N GLU A 486 -15.69 14.67 24.84
CA GLU A 486 -14.42 15.38 25.11
C GLU A 486 -14.11 16.36 23.98
N ARG A 487 -14.72 17.54 24.09
CA ARG A 487 -14.70 18.59 23.06
C ARG A 487 -13.80 19.77 23.38
N SER A 488 -13.21 19.84 24.57
CA SER A 488 -12.25 20.88 24.92
C SER A 488 -11.01 20.81 24.03
N LEU A 489 -10.47 21.98 23.69
CA LEU A 489 -9.19 22.13 22.99
C LEU A 489 -8.04 22.41 23.96
N ASP A 490 -8.36 22.82 25.19
CA ASP A 490 -7.39 23.12 26.26
C ASP A 490 -6.97 21.86 27.04
N ASP A 491 -7.70 20.74 26.86
CA ASP A 491 -7.29 19.42 27.35
C ASP A 491 -6.00 18.94 26.67
N PRO A 492 -5.16 18.14 27.34
CA PRO A 492 -4.06 17.42 26.68
C PRO A 492 -4.60 16.43 25.62
N PRO A 493 -3.80 16.03 24.62
CA PRO A 493 -4.16 14.97 23.68
C PRO A 493 -4.44 13.64 24.41
N ARG A 494 -5.66 13.10 24.28
CA ARG A 494 -6.07 11.81 24.88
C ARG A 494 -6.48 10.77 23.85
N ILE A 495 -6.15 9.50 24.12
CA ILE A 495 -6.49 8.36 23.27
C ILE A 495 -7.07 7.20 24.08
N TYR A 496 -8.13 6.59 23.54
CA TYR A 496 -8.91 5.53 24.19
C TYR A 496 -8.87 4.27 23.35
N ILE A 497 -8.29 3.20 23.91
CA ILE A 497 -7.95 1.97 23.22
C ILE A 497 -8.83 0.82 23.76
N ARG A 498 -9.46 0.06 22.87
CA ARG A 498 -10.21 -1.15 23.21
C ARG A 498 -9.40 -2.44 22.98
N PRO A 499 -9.64 -3.54 23.74
CA PRO A 499 -8.95 -4.82 23.58
C PRO A 499 -8.88 -5.35 22.15
N SER A 500 -9.97 -5.24 21.38
CA SER A 500 -10.04 -5.64 19.98
C SER A 500 -9.05 -4.89 19.10
N GLN A 501 -8.74 -3.62 19.38
CA GLN A 501 -7.74 -2.86 18.63
C GLN A 501 -6.32 -3.39 18.87
N ILE A 502 -6.02 -3.94 20.05
CA ILE A 502 -4.68 -4.38 20.46
C ILE A 502 -4.32 -5.66 19.70
N LYS A 503 -3.48 -5.54 18.67
CA LYS A 503 -3.04 -6.67 17.85
C LYS A 503 -1.67 -7.22 18.30
N VAL A 504 -0.87 -6.38 18.96
CA VAL A 504 0.35 -6.69 19.71
C VAL A 504 0.19 -6.15 21.13
N LYS A 505 0.48 -6.96 22.15
CA LYS A 505 0.63 -6.47 23.52
C LYS A 505 2.06 -5.95 23.70
N LEU A 506 2.21 -4.75 24.24
CA LEU A 506 3.48 -4.17 24.68
C LEU A 506 3.60 -4.36 26.21
N HIS A 507 4.58 -3.71 26.84
CA HIS A 507 4.65 -3.65 28.31
C HIS A 507 3.33 -3.07 28.89
N PRO A 508 2.78 -3.59 30.01
CA PRO A 508 1.49 -3.12 30.54
C PRO A 508 1.46 -1.63 30.93
N ASP A 509 2.55 -1.13 31.51
CA ASP A 509 2.75 0.30 31.83
C ASP A 509 3.24 1.09 30.59
N PRO A 510 2.47 2.07 30.08
CA PRO A 510 2.85 2.93 28.95
C PRO A 510 4.07 3.82 29.21
N ARG A 511 4.46 4.07 30.46
CA ARG A 511 5.66 4.86 30.82
C ARG A 511 6.95 4.16 30.39
N ARG A 512 6.92 2.83 30.26
CA ARG A 512 8.04 2.01 29.73
C ARG A 512 8.01 1.86 28.21
N TRP A 513 7.07 2.49 27.50
CA TRP A 513 7.01 2.42 26.05
C TRP A 513 8.04 3.36 25.41
N CYS A 514 8.79 2.85 24.44
CA CYS A 514 9.59 3.65 23.51
C CYS A 514 8.74 4.80 22.93
N PRO A 515 9.26 6.03 22.76
CA PRO A 515 8.50 7.16 22.21
C PRO A 515 7.75 6.84 20.91
N SER A 516 8.34 6.03 20.01
CA SER A 516 7.72 5.58 18.77
C SER A 516 6.42 4.77 18.92
N HIS A 517 6.13 4.25 20.12
CA HIS A 517 4.88 3.56 20.44
C HIS A 517 3.79 4.50 20.98
N ARG A 518 4.18 5.69 21.45
CA ARG A 518 3.28 6.74 21.96
C ARG A 518 2.92 7.78 20.90
N ILE A 519 3.36 7.59 19.65
CA ILE A 519 3.00 8.41 18.48
C ILE A 519 1.82 7.75 17.77
N LEU A 520 0.86 8.58 17.35
CA LEU A 520 -0.25 8.16 16.50
C LEU A 520 0.17 8.10 15.03
N ASP A 521 0.37 6.92 14.48
CA ASP A 521 0.71 6.72 13.08
C ASP A 521 -0.56 6.77 12.22
N VAL A 522 -0.86 7.91 11.62
CA VAL A 522 -2.09 8.13 10.85
C VAL A 522 -1.95 7.58 9.44
N LEU A 523 -2.92 6.75 9.03
CA LEU A 523 -2.95 6.12 7.71
C LEU A 523 -3.80 6.92 6.73
N ILE A 524 -5.02 7.29 7.13
CA ILE A 524 -6.00 7.99 6.29
C ILE A 524 -7.09 8.62 7.17
N ARG A 525 -7.48 9.85 6.84
CA ARG A 525 -8.64 10.55 7.43
C ARG A 525 -9.96 10.10 6.81
N ASN A 526 -11.10 10.30 7.48
CA ASN A 526 -12.40 10.10 6.83
C ASN A 526 -12.56 11.10 5.67
N THR A 527 -12.97 10.59 4.51
CA THR A 527 -13.32 11.40 3.33
C THR A 527 -14.70 11.00 2.83
N MET A 528 -15.49 11.97 2.40
CA MET A 528 -16.76 11.70 1.71
C MET A 528 -16.50 11.62 0.21
N SER A 529 -16.66 10.44 -0.38
CA SER A 529 -16.68 10.28 -1.84
C SER A 529 -18.12 10.15 -2.32
N VAL A 530 -18.58 11.14 -3.09
CA VAL A 530 -19.89 11.07 -3.75
C VAL A 530 -19.84 10.09 -4.93
N GLY A 531 -20.93 9.31 -5.13
CA GLY A 531 -21.09 8.40 -6.27
C GLY A 531 -20.32 7.08 -6.16
N VAL A 532 -20.78 6.17 -5.31
CA VAL A 532 -20.24 4.81 -5.15
C VAL A 532 -20.57 3.94 -6.37
N GLN A 533 -19.59 3.18 -6.86
CA GLN A 533 -19.80 2.11 -7.85
C GLN A 533 -20.20 0.82 -7.13
N VAL A 534 -21.39 0.31 -7.46
CA VAL A 534 -21.83 -1.05 -7.14
C VAL A 534 -21.03 -2.03 -7.99
N THR A 535 -20.43 -3.03 -7.35
CA THR A 535 -19.64 -4.07 -8.01
C THR A 535 -20.52 -5.26 -8.40
N ASP A 536 -20.08 -6.06 -9.38
CA ASP A 536 -20.75 -7.32 -9.76
C ASP A 536 -21.08 -8.20 -8.55
N GLN A 537 -20.19 -8.27 -7.54
CA GLN A 537 -20.44 -9.03 -6.31
C GLN A 537 -21.66 -8.53 -5.52
N VAL A 538 -21.84 -7.21 -5.43
CA VAL A 538 -23.02 -6.63 -4.76
C VAL A 538 -24.27 -6.85 -5.61
N ILE A 539 -24.18 -6.75 -6.94
CA ILE A 539 -25.30 -7.05 -7.85
C ILE A 539 -25.76 -8.51 -7.71
N MET A 540 -24.82 -9.46 -7.68
CA MET A 540 -25.11 -10.89 -7.44
C MET A 540 -25.77 -11.09 -6.07
N ASN A 541 -25.24 -10.47 -5.01
CA ASN A 541 -25.84 -10.57 -3.68
C ASN A 541 -27.27 -9.98 -3.64
N LEU A 542 -27.51 -8.83 -4.27
CA LEU A 542 -28.84 -8.21 -4.36
C LEU A 542 -29.83 -9.11 -5.10
N SER A 543 -29.43 -9.67 -6.25
CA SER A 543 -30.26 -10.59 -7.03
C SER A 543 -30.58 -11.88 -6.26
N HIS A 544 -29.60 -12.44 -5.53
CA HIS A 544 -29.82 -13.60 -4.66
C HIS A 544 -30.79 -13.30 -3.51
N ASN A 545 -30.74 -12.09 -2.95
CA ASN A 545 -31.67 -11.62 -1.92
C ASN A 545 -33.00 -11.05 -2.51
N GLY A 546 -33.40 -11.51 -3.70
CA GLY A 546 -34.73 -11.26 -4.26
C GLY A 546 -34.92 -9.93 -5.00
N VAL A 547 -33.87 -9.12 -5.20
CA VAL A 547 -33.99 -7.90 -6.03
C VAL A 547 -34.21 -8.29 -7.50
N PRO A 548 -35.30 -7.84 -8.16
CA PRO A 548 -35.61 -8.25 -9.52
C PRO A 548 -34.54 -7.86 -10.54
N THR A 549 -34.18 -8.78 -11.43
CA THR A 549 -33.23 -8.55 -12.52
C THR A 549 -33.65 -7.39 -13.43
N THR A 550 -34.95 -7.16 -13.60
CA THR A 550 -35.51 -6.02 -14.36
C THR A 550 -35.17 -4.67 -13.73
N THR A 551 -35.19 -4.57 -12.40
CA THR A 551 -34.77 -3.37 -11.66
C THR A 551 -33.26 -3.13 -11.83
N LEU A 552 -32.45 -4.19 -11.72
CA LEU A 552 -31.00 -4.12 -11.88
C LEU A 552 -30.60 -3.73 -13.32
N ASP A 553 -31.25 -4.30 -14.34
CA ASP A 553 -31.04 -3.93 -15.75
C ASP A 553 -31.49 -2.49 -16.04
N SER A 554 -32.64 -2.07 -15.52
CA SER A 554 -33.12 -0.68 -15.63
C SER A 554 -32.11 0.32 -15.07
N LEU A 555 -31.66 0.12 -13.82
CA LEU A 555 -30.63 0.94 -13.19
C LEU A 555 -29.29 0.90 -13.96
N THR A 556 -28.92 -0.25 -14.54
CA THR A 556 -27.74 -0.38 -15.40
C THR A 556 -27.86 0.51 -16.64
N ARG A 557 -29.02 0.47 -17.33
CA ARG A 557 -29.30 1.29 -18.51
C ARG A 557 -29.30 2.78 -18.19
N THR A 558 -29.96 3.19 -17.12
CA THR A 558 -29.97 4.58 -16.64
C THR A 558 -28.54 5.08 -16.36
N TYR A 559 -27.71 4.26 -15.71
CA TYR A 559 -26.30 4.59 -15.49
C TYR A 559 -25.51 4.71 -16.81
N ILE A 560 -25.64 3.77 -17.75
CA ILE A 560 -24.96 3.85 -19.05
C ILE A 560 -25.36 5.13 -19.81
N GLN A 561 -26.64 5.46 -19.80
CA GLN A 561 -27.20 6.62 -20.49
C GLN A 561 -26.68 7.92 -19.87
N SER A 562 -26.74 8.07 -18.54
CA SER A 562 -26.23 9.27 -17.86
C SER A 562 -24.70 9.37 -17.94
N ALA A 563 -23.97 8.25 -17.87
CA ALA A 563 -22.52 8.21 -17.95
C ALA A 563 -21.95 8.57 -19.33
N SER A 564 -22.76 8.48 -20.39
CA SER A 564 -22.33 8.69 -21.77
C SER A 564 -21.90 10.13 -22.07
N LEU A 565 -20.75 10.28 -22.74
CA LEU A 565 -20.24 11.55 -23.26
C LEU A 565 -20.83 11.91 -24.64
N ILE A 566 -21.49 10.96 -25.30
CA ILE A 566 -22.01 11.08 -26.67
C ILE A 566 -22.99 12.26 -26.86
N PRO A 567 -23.94 12.57 -25.95
CA PRO A 567 -24.87 13.67 -26.12
C PRO A 567 -24.16 15.03 -26.24
N TYR A 568 -23.23 15.32 -25.31
CA TYR A 568 -22.48 16.57 -25.31
C TYR A 568 -21.62 16.74 -26.58
N VAL A 569 -21.06 15.64 -27.08
CA VAL A 569 -20.30 15.59 -28.34
C VAL A 569 -21.17 15.90 -29.56
N LYS A 570 -22.36 15.28 -29.66
CA LYS A 570 -23.28 15.48 -30.80
C LYS A 570 -23.88 16.87 -30.82
N GLU A 571 -24.19 17.42 -29.66
CA GLU A 571 -24.89 18.69 -29.49
C GLU A 571 -23.93 19.89 -29.36
N GLY A 572 -22.61 19.67 -29.49
CA GLY A 572 -21.60 20.73 -29.40
C GLY A 572 -21.44 21.37 -28.01
N ARG A 573 -21.93 20.71 -26.95
CA ARG A 573 -21.96 21.22 -25.57
C ARG A 573 -20.60 21.05 -24.87
N PHE A 574 -19.55 21.60 -25.46
CA PHE A 574 -18.15 21.35 -25.07
C PHE A 574 -17.79 21.81 -23.65
N LEU A 575 -18.42 22.87 -23.13
CA LEU A 575 -18.23 23.30 -21.73
C LEU A 575 -18.74 22.23 -20.75
N GLN A 576 -19.93 21.69 -21.00
CA GLN A 576 -20.53 20.63 -20.19
C GLN A 576 -19.79 19.30 -20.36
N LEU A 577 -19.24 19.02 -21.55
CA LEU A 577 -18.34 17.89 -21.77
C LEU A 577 -17.05 18.03 -20.93
N TRP A 578 -16.45 19.21 -20.90
CA TRP A 578 -15.26 19.51 -20.10
C TRP A 578 -15.56 19.29 -18.60
N GLU A 579 -16.64 19.88 -18.09
CA GLU A 579 -17.07 19.74 -16.70
C GLU A 579 -17.38 18.28 -16.33
N THR A 580 -18.05 17.56 -17.23
CA THR A 580 -18.37 16.13 -17.08
C THR A 580 -17.10 15.29 -16.98
N ILE A 581 -16.11 15.51 -17.85
CA ILE A 581 -14.82 14.79 -17.80
C ILE A 581 -14.04 15.16 -16.52
N PHE A 582 -13.94 16.45 -16.19
CA PHE A 582 -13.21 16.94 -15.02
C PHE A 582 -13.76 16.33 -13.71
N THR A 583 -15.07 16.39 -13.52
CA THR A 583 -15.75 15.93 -12.32
C THR A 583 -15.82 14.41 -12.25
N ARG A 584 -16.25 13.71 -13.32
CA ARG A 584 -16.43 12.25 -13.27
C ARG A 584 -15.13 11.48 -13.16
N SER A 585 -14.05 11.99 -13.76
CA SER A 585 -12.73 11.38 -13.68
C SER A 585 -11.90 11.89 -12.49
N LYS A 586 -12.49 12.70 -11.60
CA LYS A 586 -11.84 13.24 -10.40
C LYS A 586 -10.50 13.94 -10.70
N VAL A 587 -10.43 14.72 -11.78
CA VAL A 587 -9.16 15.27 -12.28
C VAL A 587 -8.50 16.19 -11.24
N GLN A 588 -9.28 16.93 -10.46
CA GLN A 588 -8.76 17.70 -9.32
C GLN A 588 -8.08 16.81 -8.25
N GLU A 589 -8.67 15.66 -7.91
CA GLU A 589 -8.09 14.71 -6.94
C GLU A 589 -6.79 14.11 -7.48
N ALA A 590 -6.75 13.79 -8.78
CA ALA A 590 -5.56 13.29 -9.47
C ALA A 590 -4.43 14.33 -9.52
N LEU A 591 -4.73 15.60 -9.81
CA LEU A 591 -3.76 16.70 -9.80
C LEU A 591 -3.24 16.98 -8.38
N LEU A 592 -4.14 17.02 -7.39
CA LEU A 592 -3.75 17.16 -5.98
C LEU A 592 -2.87 16.00 -5.51
N LYS A 593 -3.17 14.75 -5.91
CA LYS A 593 -2.28 13.60 -5.68
C LYS A 593 -0.91 13.82 -6.33
N GLY A 594 -0.87 14.32 -7.56
CA GLY A 594 0.37 14.57 -8.30
C GLY A 594 1.29 15.62 -7.67
N ILE A 595 0.76 16.63 -6.98
CA ILE A 595 1.57 17.65 -6.28
C ILE A 595 1.82 17.34 -4.80
N THR A 596 1.08 16.40 -4.21
CA THR A 596 1.26 16.01 -2.81
C THR A 596 2.40 15.00 -2.69
N PRO A 597 3.40 15.20 -1.79
CA PRO A 597 4.44 14.21 -1.55
C PRO A 597 3.84 12.83 -1.23
N GLU A 598 4.42 11.76 -1.80
CA GLU A 598 3.87 10.40 -1.71
C GLU A 598 3.71 9.93 -0.24
N SER A 599 4.64 10.35 0.62
CA SER A 599 4.63 10.11 2.07
C SER A 599 3.42 10.72 2.81
N MET A 600 2.77 11.74 2.24
CA MET A 600 1.60 12.42 2.80
C MET A 600 0.29 12.03 2.08
N ALA A 601 0.35 11.68 0.79
CA ALA A 601 -0.83 11.49 -0.07
C ALA A 601 -1.91 10.58 0.54
N ARG A 602 -1.51 9.49 1.21
CA ARG A 602 -2.44 8.56 1.88
C ARG A 602 -3.20 9.21 3.04
N ALA A 603 -2.52 9.97 3.90
CA ALA A 603 -3.11 10.60 5.08
C ALA A 603 -4.18 11.63 4.68
N HIS A 604 -3.93 12.39 3.61
CA HIS A 604 -4.89 13.35 3.02
C HIS A 604 -6.11 12.70 2.36
N GLY A 605 -6.05 11.40 2.06
CA GLY A 605 -7.12 10.63 1.42
C GLY A 605 -6.92 10.40 -0.09
N PHE A 606 -5.76 10.76 -0.66
CA PHE A 606 -5.44 10.57 -2.08
C PHE A 606 -4.84 9.18 -2.41
N GLY A 607 -4.78 8.27 -1.42
CA GLY A 607 -4.29 6.91 -1.62
C GLY A 607 -5.32 6.02 -2.31
N SER A 608 -4.95 5.38 -3.43
CA SER A 608 -5.81 4.38 -4.08
C SER A 608 -5.79 3.08 -3.27
N ILE A 609 -6.96 2.51 -2.98
CA ILE A 609 -7.08 1.17 -2.38
C ILE A 609 -6.56 0.06 -3.33
N LYS A 610 -6.23 0.40 -4.59
CA LYS A 610 -5.71 -0.52 -5.62
C LYS A 610 -4.44 -0.01 -6.28
N GLU A 611 -3.36 0.11 -5.52
CA GLU A 611 -2.01 0.08 -6.07
C GLU A 611 -1.55 -1.40 -6.11
N LYS A 612 -1.54 -1.98 -7.32
CA LYS A 612 -0.91 -3.29 -7.54
C LYS A 612 0.60 -3.06 -7.60
N GLU A 613 1.36 -3.81 -6.81
CA GLU A 613 2.84 -3.73 -6.74
C GLU A 613 3.55 -3.95 -8.09
N GLN A 614 2.84 -4.38 -9.14
CA GLN A 614 3.35 -4.61 -10.48
C GLN A 614 3.50 -3.33 -11.33
N GLU A 615 2.83 -2.22 -10.97
CA GLU A 615 2.78 -0.96 -11.76
C GLU A 615 3.78 0.11 -11.30
N LEU A 616 4.71 -0.22 -10.39
CA LEU A 616 5.73 0.69 -9.85
C LEU A 616 6.73 1.26 -10.88
N LEU A 617 6.77 0.72 -12.10
CA LEU A 617 7.58 1.28 -13.20
C LEU A 617 6.79 2.28 -14.07
N ASP A 618 5.48 2.07 -14.25
CA ASP A 618 4.62 2.89 -15.12
C ASP A 618 3.90 4.02 -14.35
N ALA A 619 3.76 3.91 -13.02
CA ALA A 619 3.17 4.94 -12.18
C ALA A 619 3.96 6.27 -12.14
N LYS A 620 5.22 6.27 -12.62
CA LYS A 620 6.16 7.41 -12.59
C LYS A 620 5.63 8.69 -13.25
N PHE A 621 4.66 8.58 -14.15
CA PHE A 621 4.04 9.73 -14.84
C PHE A 621 2.50 9.75 -14.71
N ALA A 622 1.91 9.03 -13.76
CA ALA A 622 0.45 8.90 -13.70
C ALA A 622 -0.31 10.19 -13.32
N PHE A 623 0.37 11.19 -12.74
CA PHE A 623 -0.26 12.38 -12.15
C PHE A 623 0.46 13.71 -12.43
N GLN A 624 1.61 13.70 -13.11
CA GLN A 624 2.36 14.91 -13.50
C GLN A 624 2.65 14.88 -15.01
N PRO A 625 2.72 16.04 -15.69
CA PRO A 625 3.14 16.09 -17.09
C PRO A 625 4.53 15.44 -17.28
N ASP A 626 4.73 14.80 -18.43
CA ASP A 626 6.04 14.26 -18.80
C ASP A 626 7.10 15.37 -18.77
N PRO A 627 8.20 15.23 -18.00
CA PRO A 627 9.15 16.31 -17.75
C PRO A 627 9.99 16.68 -18.97
N CYS A 628 10.01 15.87 -20.03
CA CYS A 628 10.78 16.13 -21.25
C CYS A 628 9.94 16.76 -22.37
N SER A 629 8.67 16.37 -22.49
CA SER A 629 7.77 16.80 -23.56
C SER A 629 6.63 17.72 -23.10
N GLY A 630 6.42 17.87 -21.79
CA GLY A 630 5.28 18.57 -21.21
C GLY A 630 3.94 17.85 -21.43
N HIS A 631 3.94 16.61 -21.92
CA HIS A 631 2.71 15.91 -22.29
C HIS A 631 1.86 15.56 -21.06
N PRO A 632 0.54 15.88 -21.04
CA PRO A 632 -0.28 15.60 -19.87
C PRO A 632 -0.43 14.09 -19.59
N PRO A 633 -0.50 13.68 -18.30
CA PRO A 633 -0.30 12.30 -17.86
C PRO A 633 -1.39 11.31 -18.28
N SER A 634 -2.58 11.80 -18.64
CA SER A 634 -3.77 10.96 -18.79
C SER A 634 -4.65 11.41 -19.96
N PHE A 635 -5.48 10.51 -20.51
CA PHE A 635 -6.38 10.86 -21.62
C PHE A 635 -7.41 11.91 -21.20
N GLU A 636 -7.78 11.92 -19.91
CA GLU A 636 -8.61 12.93 -19.25
C GLU A 636 -7.95 14.32 -19.34
N THR A 637 -6.72 14.45 -18.82
CA THR A 637 -6.01 15.74 -18.79
C THR A 637 -5.65 16.23 -20.20
N GLN A 638 -5.30 15.32 -21.11
CA GLN A 638 -5.11 15.61 -22.53
C GLN A 638 -6.40 16.12 -23.19
N ALA A 639 -7.54 15.46 -22.98
CA ALA A 639 -8.82 15.90 -23.54
C ALA A 639 -9.24 17.28 -23.01
N LEU A 640 -9.10 17.51 -21.69
CA LEU A 640 -9.43 18.79 -21.06
C LEU A 640 -8.55 19.92 -21.59
N GLY A 641 -7.23 19.72 -21.71
CA GLY A 641 -6.29 20.72 -22.25
C GLY A 641 -6.56 21.06 -23.72
N LEU A 642 -6.92 20.06 -24.54
CA LEU A 642 -7.31 20.28 -25.93
C LEU A 642 -8.63 21.04 -26.05
N LEU A 643 -9.64 20.72 -25.23
CA LEU A 643 -10.90 21.48 -25.16
C LEU A 643 -10.67 22.93 -24.72
N GLN A 644 -9.83 23.16 -23.70
CA GLN A 644 -9.44 24.50 -23.23
C GLN A 644 -8.69 25.31 -24.29
N SER A 645 -7.89 24.63 -25.13
CA SER A 645 -7.17 25.25 -26.25
C SER A 645 -8.05 25.54 -27.47
N GLY A 646 -9.38 25.30 -27.38
CA GLY A 646 -10.33 25.57 -28.47
C GLY A 646 -10.38 24.50 -29.56
N PHE A 647 -9.74 23.34 -29.39
CA PHE A 647 -9.89 22.24 -30.34
C PHE A 647 -11.30 21.64 -30.24
N ASN A 648 -11.86 21.24 -31.38
CA ASN A 648 -13.16 20.59 -31.49
C ASN A 648 -13.02 19.18 -32.08
N MET A 649 -14.13 18.43 -32.16
CA MET A 649 -14.16 17.02 -32.56
C MET A 649 -13.61 16.71 -33.97
N LYS A 650 -13.41 17.72 -34.84
CA LYS A 650 -12.71 17.53 -36.12
C LYS A 650 -11.21 17.26 -35.92
N PHE A 651 -10.64 17.66 -34.78
CA PHE A 651 -9.27 17.38 -34.41
C PHE A 651 -9.15 15.94 -33.90
N MET A 652 -8.61 15.05 -34.74
CA MET A 652 -8.52 13.61 -34.46
C MET A 652 -7.89 13.25 -33.11
N PRO A 653 -6.82 13.89 -32.61
CA PRO A 653 -6.29 13.58 -31.28
C PRO A 653 -7.31 13.78 -30.14
N LEU A 654 -8.10 14.86 -30.19
CA LEU A 654 -9.17 15.12 -29.20
C LEU A 654 -10.28 14.07 -29.32
N PHE A 655 -10.72 13.78 -30.55
CA PHE A 655 -11.72 12.73 -30.81
C PHE A 655 -11.27 11.38 -30.23
N SER A 656 -10.03 10.96 -30.52
CA SER A 656 -9.47 9.69 -30.02
C SER A 656 -9.40 9.63 -28.49
N ARG A 657 -9.15 10.76 -27.80
CA ARG A 657 -9.16 10.78 -26.33
C ARG A 657 -10.57 10.61 -25.79
N ILE A 658 -11.54 11.38 -26.29
CA ILE A 658 -12.94 11.28 -25.86
C ILE A 658 -13.52 9.89 -26.17
N GLU A 659 -13.18 9.30 -27.33
CA GLU A 659 -13.57 7.94 -27.69
C GLU A 659 -12.98 6.90 -26.71
N SER A 660 -11.72 7.05 -26.32
CA SER A 660 -11.08 6.19 -25.31
C SER A 660 -11.73 6.32 -23.94
N LEU A 661 -12.03 7.55 -23.49
CA LEU A 661 -12.76 7.80 -22.25
C LEU A 661 -14.16 7.15 -22.27
N GLN A 662 -14.90 7.31 -23.37
CA GLN A 662 -16.21 6.68 -23.56
C GLN A 662 -16.13 5.15 -23.51
N LYS A 663 -15.11 4.54 -24.14
CA LYS A 663 -14.87 3.09 -24.08
C LYS A 663 -14.59 2.63 -22.64
N THR A 664 -13.74 3.35 -21.91
CA THR A 664 -13.43 3.07 -20.50
C THR A 664 -14.67 3.19 -19.60
N ILE A 665 -15.55 4.16 -19.85
CA ILE A 665 -16.83 4.32 -19.13
C ILE A 665 -17.77 3.13 -19.38
N LEU A 666 -17.93 2.71 -20.64
CA LEU A 666 -18.88 1.66 -21.03
C LEU A 666 -18.40 0.25 -20.68
N PHE A 667 -17.11 -0.05 -20.84
CA PHE A 667 -16.57 -1.41 -20.78
C PHE A 667 -15.58 -1.63 -19.62
N GLY A 668 -15.16 -0.57 -18.93
CA GLY A 668 -14.06 -0.60 -17.96
C GLY A 668 -12.68 -0.72 -18.64
N MET A 669 -11.63 -0.68 -17.83
CA MET A 669 -10.22 -0.76 -18.28
C MET A 669 -9.77 -2.18 -18.72
N ASP A 670 -10.68 -3.04 -19.21
CA ASP A 670 -10.32 -4.34 -19.75
C ASP A 670 -9.86 -4.19 -21.21
N GLU A 671 -8.56 -3.97 -21.45
CA GLU A 671 -7.96 -3.91 -22.79
C GLU A 671 -8.29 -5.14 -23.66
N LYS A 672 -8.56 -6.29 -23.02
CA LYS A 672 -8.99 -7.55 -23.66
C LYS A 672 -10.33 -7.44 -24.41
N ALA A 673 -11.11 -6.38 -24.20
CA ALA A 673 -12.31 -6.11 -24.99
C ALA A 673 -12.02 -5.37 -26.31
N SER A 674 -10.92 -4.61 -26.40
CA SER A 674 -10.62 -3.75 -27.57
C SER A 674 -10.34 -4.52 -28.86
N THR A 675 -9.85 -5.76 -28.77
CA THR A 675 -9.61 -6.63 -29.93
C THR A 675 -10.87 -7.17 -30.58
N SER A 676 -12.06 -7.00 -29.97
CA SER A 676 -13.34 -7.42 -30.57
C SER A 676 -14.12 -6.29 -31.24
N SER A 677 -13.75 -5.01 -31.03
CA SER A 677 -14.51 -3.86 -31.56
C SER A 677 -14.09 -3.43 -32.98
N LYS A 678 -14.02 -4.39 -33.91
CA LYS A 678 -13.86 -4.14 -35.36
C LYS A 678 -15.16 -4.31 -36.16
N LEU A 679 -16.30 -4.43 -35.47
CA LEU A 679 -17.63 -4.66 -36.03
C LEU A 679 -18.70 -3.82 -35.29
N ILE A 680 -18.59 -2.49 -35.37
CA ILE A 680 -19.69 -1.51 -35.37
C ILE A 680 -19.29 -0.43 -36.37
#